data_AF-A0A925NH67-F1
#
_entry.id   AF-A0A925NH67-F1
#
_cell.length_a   1.000
_cell.length_b   1.000
_cell.length_c   1.000
_cell.angle_alpha   90.00
_cell.angle_beta   90.00
_cell.angle_gamma   90.00
#
_symmetry.space_group_name_H-M   'P 1'
#
loop_
_entity.id
_entity.type
_entity.pdbx_description
1 polymer ?
#
loop_
_entity_poly.entity_id
_entity_poly.type
_entity_poly.pdbx_seq_one_letter_code
_entity_poly.pdbx_strand_id
1 'polypeptide(L)'
;MKPFGNLNDAAARVLLKAQEEASAENQAEVRPEHLLMGLFLQERNTVALVLRSRDVTHAQLREQIIIQVRPGQSRRTFNPALSTATTSLLARAAELTRGQGRSQITVEDLSLCLIELPGIRTVLTRLGIDVNTLRGRITDGAGTGKNRDGALAFAGSSSGGEQRTPTLDEMGDDLTREAREHKLDPVVGRQKELQRTIQILGRRTKNNVILIGEPGVGKTAIANGLAQMIVDDPLVPEYLQNVKVISLNIGNLLAGTKYRGEFEGRIKSILAEVKKSKNILLVIDEIHTLVGAGAAGGGADAANLLKPALARGDLRCIGMTDLKSFQKYFEKDAALERRFQPILVPPATAEESIQILYGLRPLLENHYAVTITDGAVVESVRLSDRYISDRFLPDKAIDAIEEACSAVSLRKNGKSKSSFSKELTELRKRKANAVRTEEYETAKQLKIDEAALLSSIKMLGVDMSASEVTGEDAAQVVSAWSGVPLNRLTATESARSLLMQDEIHRSVIGQTDAVKAACKAIQRARVGLKDPKRPIASLMFTGPTGVGKTELAKALARYMFDSEEAIIRVDMSEYMEKHSLSRLIGSPPGYVGYDEGGLLTEAVRRRPYSIVLFDEIEKAHPDVFNLFLQILEDGRLTDSQGRTVDFKNTLVIMTSNIAAQAITKGGSTMGFEFGAPENRAEANYQKIKQQVTDALKAVYRPEFLNRLDEVVVFRQLVKQEIRLVADIMLTEVYRRVKDLGMSLIVTAAATDYLVDIGYNPAYGARPLRRAIQSWLEDPLAEQILSGHFAEGSCIFADLGETNEKGETSVRLEAVECKEDSGEDSKGEKQKAA
;
A
#
# COMPACT_ATOMS: atom_id res chain seq x y z
N MET A 1 30.95 9.97 -36.38
CA MET A 1 30.23 10.75 -35.35
C MET A 1 29.23 11.68 -36.05
N LYS A 2 27.93 11.35 -36.01
CA LYS A 2 26.86 12.24 -36.50
C LYS A 2 26.57 13.25 -35.38
N PRO A 3 26.69 14.58 -35.59
CA PRO A 3 26.59 15.53 -34.48
C PRO A 3 25.18 15.65 -33.86
N PHE A 4 24.14 15.03 -34.45
CA PHE A 4 22.77 15.15 -33.96
C PHE A 4 22.02 13.80 -34.00
N GLY A 5 22.48 12.83 -33.21
CA GLY A 5 21.86 11.50 -33.08
C GLY A 5 20.49 11.46 -32.36
N ASN A 6 19.95 12.61 -31.97
CA ASN A 6 18.75 12.71 -31.12
C ASN A 6 17.55 13.35 -31.83
N LEU A 7 17.45 13.25 -33.16
CA LEU A 7 16.28 13.72 -33.92
C LEU A 7 15.21 12.63 -33.98
N ASN A 8 13.94 13.00 -33.81
CA ASN A 8 12.82 12.10 -34.11
C ASN A 8 12.75 11.82 -35.64
N ASP A 9 12.24 10.66 -36.05
CA ASP A 9 12.10 10.23 -37.45
C ASP A 9 11.35 11.25 -38.32
N ALA A 10 10.42 11.99 -37.73
CA ALA A 10 9.71 13.08 -38.41
C ALA A 10 10.62 14.29 -38.66
N ALA A 11 11.44 14.68 -37.68
CA ALA A 11 12.39 15.80 -37.80
C ALA A 11 13.56 15.45 -38.74
N ALA A 12 14.00 14.19 -38.74
CA ALA A 12 14.99 13.69 -39.68
C ALA A 12 14.49 13.77 -41.13
N ARG A 13 13.22 13.43 -41.38
CA ARG A 13 12.57 13.57 -42.70
C ARG A 13 12.47 15.02 -43.16
N VAL A 14 12.17 15.96 -42.27
CA VAL A 14 12.15 17.41 -42.60
C VAL A 14 13.52 17.89 -43.07
N LEU A 15 14.59 17.50 -42.36
CA LEU A 15 15.95 17.87 -42.73
C LEU A 15 16.37 17.30 -44.09
N LEU A 16 15.95 16.07 -44.39
CA LEU A 16 16.22 15.44 -45.69
C LEU A 16 15.51 16.18 -46.83
N LYS A 17 14.23 16.53 -46.64
CA LYS A 17 13.48 17.35 -47.63
C LYS A 17 14.08 18.75 -47.79
N ALA A 18 14.58 19.35 -46.72
CA ALA A 18 15.28 20.63 -46.79
C ALA A 18 16.60 20.55 -47.59
N GLN A 19 17.31 19.42 -47.51
CA GLN A 19 18.50 19.15 -48.33
C GLN A 19 18.14 18.98 -49.82
N GLU A 20 17.04 18.28 -50.11
CA GLU A 20 16.53 18.12 -51.47
C GLU A 20 16.18 19.48 -52.11
N GLU A 21 15.48 20.36 -51.39
CA GLU A 21 15.15 21.71 -51.88
C GLU A 21 16.39 22.60 -52.05
N ALA A 22 17.35 22.55 -51.13
CA ALA A 22 18.62 23.28 -51.28
C ALA A 22 19.42 22.79 -52.52
N SER A 23 19.40 21.48 -52.80
CA SER A 23 20.01 20.91 -54.00
C SER A 23 19.26 21.34 -55.27
N ALA A 24 17.93 21.38 -55.23
CA ALA A 24 17.10 21.87 -56.34
C ALA A 24 17.37 23.35 -56.69
N GLU A 25 17.79 24.16 -55.71
CA GLU A 25 18.16 25.56 -55.89
C GLU A 25 19.65 25.79 -56.17
N ASN A 26 20.43 24.72 -56.38
CA ASN A 26 21.89 24.73 -56.57
C ASN A 26 22.65 25.49 -55.47
N GLN A 27 22.15 25.43 -54.23
CA GLN A 27 22.82 26.00 -53.07
C GLN A 27 23.82 24.99 -52.50
N ALA A 28 25.04 25.45 -52.17
CA ALA A 28 26.05 24.61 -51.54
C ALA A 28 25.73 24.31 -50.06
N GLU A 29 24.88 25.12 -49.43
CA GLU A 29 24.54 25.04 -48.00
C GLU A 29 23.02 25.06 -47.74
N VAL A 30 22.58 24.23 -46.80
CA VAL A 30 21.21 24.22 -46.28
C VAL A 30 21.05 25.34 -45.26
N ARG A 31 20.28 26.35 -45.65
CA ARG A 31 19.89 27.49 -44.80
C ARG A 31 18.54 27.28 -44.10
N PRO A 32 18.21 28.05 -43.05
CA PRO A 32 16.92 27.95 -42.34
C PRO A 32 15.70 28.10 -43.25
N GLU A 33 15.79 28.85 -44.34
CA GLU A 33 14.69 29.04 -45.30
C GLU A 33 14.31 27.72 -45.99
N HIS A 34 15.29 26.89 -46.34
CA HIS A 34 15.03 25.55 -46.89
C HIS A 34 14.41 24.61 -45.85
N LEU A 35 14.69 24.84 -44.56
CA LEU A 35 14.06 24.10 -43.47
C LEU A 35 12.56 24.43 -43.38
N LEU A 36 12.18 25.69 -43.62
CA LEU A 36 10.78 26.10 -43.73
C LEU A 36 10.07 25.41 -44.91
N MET A 37 10.74 25.26 -46.05
CA MET A 37 10.20 24.51 -47.19
C MET A 37 10.03 23.02 -46.86
N GLY A 38 11.03 22.41 -46.22
CA GLY A 38 10.95 21.03 -45.73
C GLY A 38 9.78 20.81 -44.76
N LEU A 39 9.50 21.78 -43.89
CA LEU A 39 8.35 21.75 -42.97
C LEU A 39 7.02 21.86 -43.72
N PHE A 40 6.93 22.64 -44.79
CA PHE A 40 5.72 22.79 -45.61
C PHE A 40 5.37 21.51 -46.40
N LEU A 41 6.40 20.79 -46.87
CA LEU A 41 6.26 19.53 -47.60
C LEU A 41 5.82 18.35 -46.71
N GLN A 42 5.76 18.53 -45.39
CA GLN A 42 5.26 17.51 -44.47
C GLN A 42 3.77 17.73 -44.20
N GLU A 43 2.94 16.80 -44.66
CA GLU A 43 1.47 16.94 -44.62
C GLU A 43 0.87 17.04 -43.21
N ARG A 44 1.53 16.44 -42.21
CA ARG A 44 1.04 16.37 -40.82
C ARG A 44 1.57 17.48 -39.90
N ASN A 45 2.23 18.50 -40.43
CA ASN A 45 2.84 19.57 -39.63
C ASN A 45 1.87 20.74 -39.37
N THR A 46 1.84 21.27 -38.15
CA THR A 46 1.05 22.47 -37.78
C THR A 46 1.45 23.67 -38.63
N VAL A 47 2.75 23.85 -38.90
CA VAL A 47 3.25 24.96 -39.74
C VAL A 47 2.70 24.86 -41.16
N ALA A 48 2.71 23.66 -41.74
CA ALA A 48 2.15 23.41 -43.07
C ALA A 48 0.63 23.64 -43.12
N LEU A 49 -0.10 23.19 -42.10
CA LEU A 49 -1.55 23.40 -41.99
C LEU A 49 -1.91 24.88 -41.89
N VAL A 50 -1.16 25.66 -41.11
CA VAL A 50 -1.40 27.11 -40.98
C VAL A 50 -1.12 27.82 -42.30
N LEU A 51 -0.02 27.49 -42.98
CA LEU A 51 0.31 28.05 -44.29
C LEU A 51 -0.77 27.73 -45.34
N ARG A 52 -1.24 26.48 -45.39
CA ARG A 52 -2.32 26.05 -46.30
C ARG A 52 -3.67 26.68 -45.98
N SER A 53 -3.99 26.88 -44.69
CA SER A 53 -5.25 27.54 -44.27
C SER A 53 -5.36 29.01 -44.71
N ARG A 54 -4.25 29.60 -45.19
CA ARG A 54 -4.17 30.95 -45.74
C ARG A 54 -3.93 30.94 -47.26
N ASP A 55 -4.23 29.82 -47.93
CA ASP A 55 -4.05 29.61 -49.36
C ASP A 55 -2.62 29.82 -49.88
N VAL A 56 -1.60 29.68 -49.01
CA VAL A 56 -0.20 29.75 -49.41
C VAL A 56 0.20 28.46 -50.10
N THR A 57 0.58 28.56 -51.37
CA THR A 57 1.08 27.43 -52.16
C THR A 57 2.60 27.27 -52.02
N HIS A 58 3.11 26.05 -52.24
CA HIS A 58 4.55 25.79 -52.24
C HIS A 58 5.31 26.71 -53.20
N ALA A 59 4.73 27.00 -54.36
CA ALA A 59 5.31 27.87 -55.38
C ALA A 59 5.48 29.32 -54.87
N GLN A 60 4.47 29.86 -54.16
CA GLN A 60 4.55 31.21 -53.57
C GLN A 60 5.56 31.28 -52.44
N LEU A 61 5.63 30.25 -51.58
CA LEU A 61 6.62 30.17 -50.51
C LEU A 61 8.04 30.15 -51.09
N ARG A 62 8.25 29.36 -52.15
CA ARG A 62 9.52 29.27 -52.86
C ARG A 62 9.92 30.58 -53.51
N GLU A 63 8.99 31.29 -54.15
CA GLU A 63 9.26 32.61 -54.75
C GLU A 63 9.73 33.63 -53.71
N GLN A 64 9.09 33.68 -52.53
CA GLN A 64 9.49 34.56 -51.44
C GLN A 64 10.88 34.23 -50.87
N ILE A 65 11.24 32.95 -50.85
CA ILE A 65 12.54 32.48 -50.39
C ILE A 65 13.63 32.80 -51.42
N ILE A 66 13.36 32.63 -52.73
CA ILE A 66 14.28 33.02 -53.81
C ILE A 66 14.56 34.53 -53.81
N ILE A 67 13.59 35.35 -53.42
CA ILE A 67 13.78 36.81 -53.27
C ILE A 67 14.80 37.13 -52.16
N GLN A 68 14.87 36.32 -51.10
CA GLN A 68 15.85 36.50 -50.01
C GLN A 68 17.18 35.77 -50.28
N VAL A 69 17.13 34.63 -50.94
CA VAL A 69 18.26 33.75 -51.21
C VAL A 69 18.63 33.88 -52.68
N ARG A 70 19.66 34.67 -52.99
CA ARG A 70 20.17 34.78 -54.37
C ARG A 70 20.50 33.37 -54.92
N PRO A 71 20.05 33.01 -56.13
CA PRO A 71 20.38 31.71 -56.71
C PRO A 71 21.90 31.54 -56.81
N GLY A 72 22.41 30.45 -56.25
CA GLY A 72 23.84 30.17 -56.18
C GLY A 72 24.43 29.91 -57.57
N GLN A 73 25.60 30.46 -57.86
CA GLN A 73 26.37 30.18 -59.09
C GLN A 73 27.14 28.83 -59.01
N SER A 74 26.82 27.97 -58.05
CA SER A 74 27.59 26.75 -57.78
C SER A 74 27.19 25.59 -58.70
N ARG A 75 28.19 24.80 -59.11
CA ARG A 75 28.00 23.49 -59.75
C ARG A 75 27.17 22.59 -58.83
N ARG A 76 26.18 21.89 -59.38
CA ARG A 76 25.31 20.93 -58.67
C ARG A 76 26.06 20.14 -57.61
N THR A 77 25.81 20.45 -56.34
CA THR A 77 26.31 19.70 -55.19
C THR A 77 25.29 18.61 -54.86
N PHE A 78 25.71 17.35 -54.89
CA PHE A 78 24.86 16.19 -54.60
C PHE A 78 24.59 15.98 -53.09
N ASN A 79 25.15 16.82 -52.22
CA ASN A 79 24.87 16.78 -50.79
C ASN A 79 25.23 18.15 -50.13
N PRO A 80 24.30 19.11 -50.05
CA PRO A 80 24.59 20.42 -49.47
C PRO A 80 24.87 20.30 -47.96
N ALA A 81 25.93 20.96 -47.48
CA ALA A 81 26.28 20.97 -46.07
C ALA A 81 25.31 21.84 -45.25
N LEU A 82 25.16 21.59 -43.95
CA LEU A 82 24.36 22.46 -43.08
C LEU A 82 25.08 23.80 -42.87
N SER A 83 24.39 24.93 -43.08
CA SER A 83 24.94 26.26 -42.77
C SER A 83 25.14 26.45 -41.26
N THR A 84 26.03 27.37 -40.87
CA THR A 84 26.27 27.74 -39.46
C THR A 84 24.99 28.23 -38.76
N ALA A 85 24.07 28.86 -39.49
CA ALA A 85 22.76 29.27 -38.98
C ALA A 85 21.83 28.07 -38.70
N THR A 86 21.86 27.05 -39.54
CA THR A 86 21.05 25.84 -39.34
C THR A 86 21.63 24.94 -38.24
N THR A 87 22.96 24.84 -38.09
CA THR A 87 23.58 24.07 -37.00
C THR A 87 23.34 24.70 -35.63
N SER A 88 23.42 26.04 -35.53
CA SER A 88 23.05 26.77 -34.32
C SER A 88 21.57 26.67 -33.97
N LEU A 89 20.67 26.66 -34.97
CA LEU A 89 19.23 26.40 -34.76
C LEU A 89 18.99 24.99 -34.18
N LEU A 90 19.66 23.96 -34.71
CA LEU A 90 19.53 22.59 -34.19
C LEU A 90 20.08 22.45 -32.77
N ALA A 91 21.18 23.15 -32.45
CA ALA A 91 21.71 23.20 -31.10
C ALA A 91 20.71 23.83 -30.11
N ARG A 92 20.07 24.94 -30.50
CA ARG A 92 19.04 25.62 -29.69
C ARG A 92 17.79 24.75 -29.50
N ALA A 93 17.36 24.04 -30.54
CA ALA A 93 16.26 23.08 -30.43
C ALA A 93 16.59 21.95 -29.44
N ALA A 94 17.83 21.43 -29.46
CA ALA A 94 18.29 20.41 -28.52
C ALA A 94 18.33 20.89 -27.06
N GLU A 95 18.58 22.18 -26.81
CA GLU A 95 18.51 22.78 -25.48
C GLU A 95 17.06 22.89 -24.98
N LEU A 96 16.12 23.32 -25.84
CA LEU A 96 14.69 23.38 -25.49
C LEU A 96 14.13 21.99 -25.15
N THR A 97 14.46 20.98 -25.95
CA THR A 97 14.03 19.60 -25.70
C THR A 97 14.56 19.08 -24.35
N ARG A 98 15.82 19.39 -24.01
CA ARG A 98 16.41 19.02 -22.69
C ARG A 98 15.75 19.76 -21.53
N GLY A 99 15.42 21.05 -21.69
CA GLY A 99 14.71 21.83 -20.68
C GLY A 99 13.30 21.30 -20.37
N GLN A 100 12.67 20.61 -21.32
CA GLN A 100 11.37 19.95 -21.15
C GLN A 100 11.47 18.48 -20.71
N GLY A 101 12.67 17.97 -20.40
CA GLY A 101 12.90 16.58 -19.99
C GLY A 101 12.72 15.53 -21.09
N ARG A 102 12.66 15.94 -22.37
CA ARG A 102 12.53 15.04 -23.52
C ARG A 102 13.92 14.64 -24.05
N SER A 103 14.07 13.43 -24.58
CA SER A 103 15.36 12.91 -25.10
C SER A 103 15.56 13.10 -26.60
N GLN A 104 14.47 13.36 -27.36
CA GLN A 104 14.48 13.49 -28.82
C GLN A 104 13.90 14.82 -29.28
N ILE A 105 14.57 15.48 -30.23
CA ILE A 105 14.17 16.75 -30.84
C ILE A 105 12.94 16.50 -31.72
N THR A 106 11.85 17.21 -31.42
CA THR A 106 10.59 17.11 -32.16
C THR A 106 10.51 18.12 -33.31
N VAL A 107 9.57 17.93 -34.23
CA VAL A 107 9.32 18.88 -35.34
C VAL A 107 8.80 20.21 -34.80
N GLU A 108 8.04 20.17 -33.70
CA GLU A 108 7.51 21.33 -33.00
C GLU A 108 8.64 22.18 -32.39
N ASP A 109 9.61 21.55 -31.71
CA ASP A 109 10.77 22.26 -31.13
C ASP A 109 11.58 22.97 -32.22
N LEU A 110 11.79 22.28 -33.35
CA LEU A 110 12.49 22.81 -34.51
C LEU A 110 11.71 23.96 -35.17
N SER A 111 10.38 23.86 -35.22
CA SER A 111 9.50 24.91 -35.76
C SER A 111 9.49 26.17 -34.87
N LEU A 112 9.49 26.00 -33.55
CA LEU A 112 9.56 27.11 -32.59
C LEU A 112 10.86 27.89 -32.73
N CYS A 113 12.00 27.20 -32.80
CA CYS A 113 13.30 27.85 -33.03
C CYS A 113 13.37 28.58 -34.38
N LEU A 114 12.75 28.01 -35.42
CA LEU A 114 12.78 28.57 -36.77
C LEU A 114 12.03 29.91 -36.85
N ILE A 115 10.88 30.03 -36.17
CA ILE A 115 10.03 31.23 -36.19
C ILE A 115 10.70 32.42 -35.47
N GLU A 116 11.59 32.15 -34.52
CA GLU A 116 12.33 33.19 -33.80
C GLU A 116 13.44 33.84 -34.64
N LEU A 117 13.81 33.25 -35.78
CA LEU A 117 14.82 33.83 -36.66
C LEU A 117 14.27 35.05 -37.43
N PRO A 118 15.02 36.17 -37.49
CA PRO A 118 14.56 37.40 -38.13
C PRO A 118 14.28 37.22 -39.64
N GLY A 119 15.09 36.41 -40.34
CA GLY A 119 14.88 36.10 -41.76
C GLY A 119 13.53 35.43 -42.01
N ILE A 120 13.22 34.37 -41.26
CA ILE A 120 11.95 33.63 -41.39
C ILE A 120 10.76 34.49 -40.98
N ARG A 121 10.89 35.31 -39.92
CA ARG A 121 9.84 36.24 -39.52
C ARG A 121 9.46 37.22 -40.64
N THR A 122 10.44 37.72 -41.39
CA THR A 122 10.15 38.60 -42.54
C THR A 122 9.46 37.88 -43.70
N VAL A 123 9.76 36.59 -43.93
CA VAL A 123 9.06 35.77 -44.92
C VAL A 123 7.61 35.54 -44.50
N LEU A 124 7.39 35.17 -43.23
CA LEU A 124 6.05 34.91 -42.69
C LEU A 124 5.16 36.17 -42.67
N THR A 125 5.72 37.34 -42.33
CA THR A 125 4.95 38.59 -42.35
C THR A 125 4.56 39.02 -43.77
N ARG A 126 5.43 38.80 -44.77
CA ARG A 126 5.09 39.04 -46.19
C ARG A 126 3.98 38.11 -46.70
N LEU A 127 3.91 36.90 -46.16
CA LEU A 127 2.83 35.94 -46.41
C LEU A 127 1.56 36.22 -45.59
N GLY A 128 1.51 37.33 -44.83
CA GLY A 128 0.34 37.74 -44.05
C GLY A 128 0.10 36.89 -42.80
N ILE A 129 1.14 36.19 -42.29
CA ILE A 129 1.06 35.34 -41.11
C ILE A 129 1.67 36.06 -39.91
N ASP A 130 0.86 36.23 -38.86
CA ASP A 130 1.34 36.76 -37.59
C ASP A 130 2.08 35.66 -36.80
N VAL A 131 3.34 35.94 -36.51
CA VAL A 131 4.26 35.06 -35.78
C VAL A 131 3.74 34.68 -34.39
N ASN A 132 3.04 35.59 -33.71
CA ASN A 132 2.51 35.32 -32.37
C ASN A 132 1.38 34.29 -32.41
N THR A 133 0.51 34.38 -33.42
CA THR A 133 -0.57 33.39 -33.63
C THR A 133 -0.04 32.02 -34.03
N LEU A 134 1.02 31.98 -34.84
CA LEU A 134 1.69 30.75 -35.25
C LEU A 134 2.40 30.08 -34.06
N ARG A 135 3.08 30.86 -33.23
CA ARG A 135 3.73 30.37 -32.00
C ARG A 135 2.71 29.73 -31.06
N GLY A 136 1.58 30.40 -30.80
CA GLY A 136 0.49 29.87 -29.98
C GLY A 136 -0.02 28.52 -30.48
N ARG A 137 -0.31 28.40 -31.79
CA ARG A 137 -0.77 27.14 -32.38
C ARG A 137 0.26 26.01 -32.32
N ILE A 138 1.56 26.31 -32.38
CA ILE A 138 2.61 25.30 -32.27
C ILE A 138 2.78 24.88 -30.81
N THR A 139 2.72 25.80 -29.84
CA THR A 139 2.76 25.45 -28.42
C THR A 139 1.54 24.65 -27.99
N ASP A 140 0.35 25.01 -28.48
CA ASP A 140 -0.89 24.28 -28.22
C ASP A 140 -0.85 22.86 -28.84
N GLY A 141 -0.28 22.75 -30.05
CA GLY A 141 -0.04 21.47 -30.72
C GLY A 141 1.10 20.63 -30.13
N ALA A 142 2.03 21.24 -29.38
CA ALA A 142 3.15 20.57 -28.70
C ALA A 142 2.80 20.12 -27.25
N GLY A 143 1.83 20.79 -26.63
CA GLY A 143 1.27 20.47 -25.32
C GLY A 143 0.32 19.25 -25.32
N THR A 144 -0.06 18.75 -26.50
CA THR A 144 -1.04 17.67 -26.66
C THR A 144 -0.52 16.58 -27.61
N GLY A 145 0.55 15.90 -27.21
CA GLY A 145 1.13 14.74 -27.92
C GLY A 145 0.25 13.48 -27.95
N LYS A 146 -1.07 13.57 -27.74
CA LYS A 146 -1.98 12.41 -27.77
C LYS A 146 -3.20 12.56 -28.69
N ASN A 147 -3.42 13.68 -29.38
CA ASN A 147 -4.57 13.83 -30.29
C ASN A 147 -4.21 14.68 -31.52
N ARG A 148 -3.69 14.07 -32.58
CA ARG A 148 -3.48 14.76 -33.88
C ARG A 148 -3.89 13.93 -35.11
N ASP A 149 -5.11 13.39 -35.08
CA ASP A 149 -5.88 13.06 -36.29
C ASP A 149 -7.06 14.02 -36.52
N GLY A 150 -7.04 15.21 -35.89
CA GLY A 150 -8.15 16.17 -35.91
C GLY A 150 -8.05 17.34 -36.89
N ALA A 151 -7.02 17.43 -37.75
CA ALA A 151 -6.81 18.64 -38.55
C ALA A 151 -6.36 18.34 -39.99
N LEU A 152 -7.20 17.60 -40.75
CA LEU A 152 -7.24 17.58 -42.22
C LEU A 152 -8.57 16.94 -42.65
N ALA A 153 -9.66 17.67 -42.49
CA ALA A 153 -10.97 17.32 -43.05
C ALA A 153 -11.67 18.59 -43.57
N PHE A 154 -11.08 19.18 -44.60
CA PHE A 154 -11.79 20.00 -45.58
C PHE A 154 -11.42 19.47 -46.96
N ALA A 155 -12.46 19.14 -47.74
CA ALA A 155 -12.44 18.50 -49.06
C ALA A 155 -12.30 16.96 -49.09
N GLY A 156 -13.47 16.30 -49.15
CA GLY A 156 -13.67 15.14 -50.03
C GLY A 156 -13.27 13.75 -49.53
N SER A 157 -14.12 13.11 -48.72
CA SER A 157 -14.47 11.69 -48.90
C SER A 157 -15.64 11.29 -48.00
N SER A 158 -16.63 10.66 -48.60
CA SER A 158 -17.78 10.04 -47.96
C SER A 158 -17.35 8.78 -47.20
N SER A 159 -17.32 8.84 -45.88
CA SER A 159 -17.36 7.68 -44.99
C SER A 159 -18.27 7.98 -43.80
N GLY A 160 -18.99 6.96 -43.32
CA GLY A 160 -20.22 7.05 -42.51
C GLY A 160 -20.18 8.01 -41.31
N GLY A 161 -21.30 8.70 -41.10
CA GLY A 161 -21.43 9.80 -40.16
C GLY A 161 -21.09 9.44 -38.70
N GLU A 162 -19.96 9.93 -38.22
CA GLU A 162 -19.73 10.15 -36.80
C GLU A 162 -20.36 11.49 -36.40
N GLN A 163 -21.39 11.43 -35.55
CA GLN A 163 -21.90 12.62 -34.86
C GLN A 163 -20.80 13.10 -33.88
N ARG A 164 -20.26 14.29 -34.14
CA ARG A 164 -19.21 14.90 -33.30
C ARG A 164 -19.78 15.24 -31.92
N THR A 165 -19.12 14.75 -30.86
CA THR A 165 -19.49 15.02 -29.46
C THR A 165 -18.42 15.82 -28.70
N PRO A 166 -18.14 17.08 -29.08
CA PRO A 166 -16.98 17.83 -28.59
C PRO A 166 -16.91 18.00 -27.07
N THR A 167 -18.04 18.19 -26.37
CA THR A 167 -18.02 18.43 -24.92
C THR A 167 -17.81 17.15 -24.11
N LEU A 168 -18.40 16.04 -24.55
CA LEU A 168 -18.19 14.73 -23.95
C LEU A 168 -16.77 14.20 -24.20
N ASP A 169 -16.20 14.44 -25.38
CA ASP A 169 -14.85 13.97 -25.73
C ASP A 169 -13.75 14.72 -24.95
N GLU A 170 -13.99 15.97 -24.54
CA GLU A 170 -13.09 16.74 -23.68
C GLU A 170 -13.20 16.37 -22.19
N MET A 171 -14.40 16.02 -21.74
CA MET A 171 -14.72 15.89 -20.31
C MET A 171 -14.78 14.42 -19.84
N GLY A 172 -14.88 13.47 -20.76
CA GLY A 172 -15.02 12.05 -20.47
C GLY A 172 -14.12 11.16 -21.33
N ASP A 173 -13.92 9.93 -20.85
CA ASP A 173 -13.11 8.92 -21.50
C ASP A 173 -14.01 7.95 -22.26
N ASP A 174 -13.76 7.77 -23.57
CA ASP A 174 -14.50 6.83 -24.41
C ASP A 174 -13.98 5.40 -24.20
N LEU A 175 -14.67 4.64 -23.35
CA LEU A 175 -14.36 3.24 -23.06
C LEU A 175 -14.54 2.35 -24.30
N THR A 176 -15.41 2.71 -25.22
CA THR A 176 -15.62 1.95 -26.47
C THR A 176 -14.41 2.05 -27.38
N ARG A 177 -13.78 3.23 -27.43
CA ARG A 177 -12.52 3.43 -28.16
C ARG A 177 -11.38 2.66 -27.49
N GLU A 178 -11.27 2.73 -26.16
CA GLU A 178 -10.23 1.99 -25.43
C GLU A 178 -10.38 0.47 -25.56
N ALA A 179 -11.62 -0.03 -25.61
CA ALA A 179 -11.90 -1.43 -25.91
C ALA A 179 -11.38 -1.84 -27.29
N ARG A 180 -11.65 -1.04 -28.33
CA ARG A 180 -11.14 -1.28 -29.71
C ARG A 180 -9.62 -1.25 -29.81
N GLU A 181 -8.97 -0.46 -28.96
CA GLU A 181 -7.51 -0.36 -28.88
C GLU A 181 -6.89 -1.45 -27.99
N HIS A 182 -7.70 -2.38 -27.44
CA HIS A 182 -7.28 -3.43 -26.50
C HIS A 182 -6.54 -2.90 -25.27
N LYS A 183 -6.92 -1.72 -24.78
CA LYS A 183 -6.33 -1.08 -23.59
C LYS A 183 -7.06 -1.40 -22.28
N LEU A 184 -8.31 -1.87 -22.37
CA LEU A 184 -9.11 -2.19 -21.19
C LEU A 184 -8.75 -3.57 -20.63
N ASP A 185 -8.78 -3.67 -19.30
CA ASP A 185 -8.59 -4.94 -18.60
C ASP A 185 -9.72 -5.93 -18.90
N PRO A 186 -9.42 -7.23 -19.04
CA PRO A 186 -10.44 -8.26 -19.28
C PRO A 186 -11.32 -8.44 -18.04
N VAL A 187 -12.63 -8.56 -18.26
CA VAL A 187 -13.58 -8.84 -17.18
C VAL A 187 -13.71 -10.32 -16.93
N VAL A 188 -13.30 -10.76 -15.74
CA VAL A 188 -13.36 -12.15 -15.30
C VAL A 188 -14.29 -12.27 -14.08
N GLY A 189 -15.11 -13.33 -14.04
CA GLY A 189 -15.92 -13.68 -12.86
C GLY A 189 -17.21 -12.85 -12.63
N ARG A 190 -17.46 -11.78 -13.38
CA ARG A 190 -18.62 -10.86 -13.17
C ARG A 190 -19.75 -10.98 -14.21
N GLN A 191 -19.92 -12.18 -14.80
CA GLN A 191 -20.88 -12.39 -15.90
C GLN A 191 -22.34 -12.18 -15.48
N LYS A 192 -22.72 -12.57 -14.25
CA LYS A 192 -24.11 -12.44 -13.77
C LYS A 192 -24.52 -10.98 -13.62
N GLU A 193 -23.64 -10.16 -13.03
CA GLU A 193 -23.85 -8.73 -12.84
C GLU A 193 -23.85 -7.99 -14.18
N LEU A 194 -22.98 -8.38 -15.11
CA LEU A 194 -22.91 -7.82 -16.46
C LEU A 194 -24.19 -8.14 -17.26
N GLN A 195 -24.65 -9.39 -17.25
CA GLN A 195 -25.90 -9.80 -17.90
C GLN A 195 -27.11 -9.06 -17.32
N ARG A 196 -27.15 -8.88 -15.99
CA ARG A 196 -28.21 -8.12 -15.32
C ARG A 196 -28.17 -6.64 -15.70
N THR A 197 -26.99 -6.06 -15.86
CA THR A 197 -26.79 -4.68 -16.34
C THR A 197 -27.37 -4.52 -17.74
N ILE A 198 -27.03 -5.42 -18.67
CA ILE A 198 -27.55 -5.45 -20.05
C ILE A 198 -29.09 -5.56 -20.08
N GLN A 199 -29.66 -6.44 -19.25
CA GLN A 199 -31.11 -6.61 -19.14
C GLN A 199 -31.82 -5.34 -18.67
N ILE A 200 -31.23 -4.60 -17.71
CA ILE A 200 -31.82 -3.37 -17.20
C ILE A 200 -31.70 -2.24 -18.21
N LEU A 201 -30.54 -2.08 -18.85
CA LEU A 201 -30.32 -1.07 -19.89
C LEU A 201 -31.28 -1.23 -21.09
N GLY A 202 -31.72 -2.46 -21.37
CA GLY A 202 -32.69 -2.78 -22.42
C GLY A 202 -34.16 -2.44 -22.10
N ARG A 203 -34.48 -2.05 -20.87
CA ARG A 203 -35.87 -1.71 -20.51
C ARG A 203 -36.32 -0.41 -21.19
N ARG A 204 -37.61 -0.30 -21.51
CA ARG A 204 -38.22 0.95 -22.01
C ARG A 204 -38.32 2.04 -20.94
N THR A 205 -38.50 1.64 -19.69
CA THR A 205 -38.57 2.52 -18.51
C THR A 205 -37.70 1.94 -17.40
N LYS A 206 -37.14 2.79 -16.53
CA LYS A 206 -36.15 2.38 -15.50
C LYS A 206 -34.92 1.68 -16.11
N ASN A 207 -34.34 2.34 -17.10
CA ASN A 207 -33.18 1.87 -17.86
C ASN A 207 -31.83 2.43 -17.33
N ASN A 208 -31.81 2.93 -16.10
CA ASN A 208 -30.59 3.37 -15.43
C ASN A 208 -30.20 2.35 -14.37
N VAL A 209 -28.91 2.03 -14.32
CA VAL A 209 -28.35 1.05 -13.39
C VAL A 209 -27.57 1.79 -12.32
N ILE A 210 -27.67 1.33 -11.08
CA ILE A 210 -26.75 1.73 -10.02
C ILE A 210 -26.05 0.49 -9.45
N LEU A 211 -24.73 0.45 -9.60
CA LEU A 211 -23.86 -0.59 -9.06
C LEU A 211 -23.50 -0.22 -7.61
N ILE A 212 -23.97 -1.04 -6.66
CA ILE A 212 -23.77 -0.83 -5.23
C ILE A 212 -22.81 -1.89 -4.70
N GLY A 213 -21.74 -1.48 -4.03
CA GLY A 213 -20.80 -2.40 -3.40
C GLY A 213 -19.75 -1.64 -2.60
N GLU A 214 -18.86 -2.32 -1.90
CA GLU A 214 -17.73 -1.65 -1.25
C GLU A 214 -16.68 -1.17 -2.28
N PRO A 215 -15.78 -0.24 -1.95
CA PRO A 215 -14.63 0.10 -2.79
C PRO A 215 -13.75 -1.15 -3.06
N GLY A 216 -13.16 -1.24 -4.26
CA GLY A 216 -12.27 -2.35 -4.63
C GLY A 216 -12.96 -3.66 -5.08
N VAL A 217 -14.29 -3.78 -5.03
CA VAL A 217 -14.97 -5.03 -5.48
C VAL A 217 -15.01 -5.22 -7.01
N GLY A 218 -14.54 -4.23 -7.79
CA GLY A 218 -14.50 -4.28 -9.25
C GLY A 218 -15.74 -3.72 -9.98
N LYS A 219 -16.32 -2.61 -9.50
CA LYS A 219 -17.46 -1.96 -10.17
C LYS A 219 -17.08 -1.37 -11.53
N THR A 220 -15.91 -0.74 -11.61
CA THR A 220 -15.35 -0.18 -12.85
C THR A 220 -15.09 -1.26 -13.88
N ALA A 221 -14.64 -2.44 -13.45
CA ALA A 221 -14.49 -3.60 -14.33
C ALA A 221 -15.81 -3.96 -15.02
N ILE A 222 -16.96 -3.92 -14.33
CA ILE A 222 -18.26 -4.22 -14.97
C ILE A 222 -18.56 -3.22 -16.11
N ALA A 223 -18.23 -1.94 -15.95
CA ALA A 223 -18.40 -0.94 -17.01
C ALA A 223 -17.45 -1.18 -18.19
N ASN A 224 -16.18 -1.53 -17.92
CA ASN A 224 -15.20 -1.86 -18.94
C ASN A 224 -15.59 -3.12 -19.72
N GLY A 225 -16.11 -4.15 -19.05
CA GLY A 225 -16.60 -5.37 -19.68
C GLY A 225 -17.81 -5.13 -20.56
N LEU A 226 -18.68 -4.19 -20.18
CA LEU A 226 -19.79 -3.79 -21.03
C LEU A 226 -19.27 -3.16 -22.33
N ALA A 227 -18.26 -2.30 -22.24
CA ALA A 227 -17.65 -1.68 -23.42
C ALA A 227 -16.96 -2.72 -24.33
N GLN A 228 -16.22 -3.67 -23.74
CA GLN A 228 -15.63 -4.79 -24.47
C GLN A 228 -16.68 -5.65 -25.17
N MET A 229 -17.75 -6.05 -24.47
CA MET A 229 -18.83 -6.83 -25.06
C MET A 229 -19.50 -6.12 -26.24
N ILE A 230 -19.72 -4.81 -26.15
CA ILE A 230 -20.34 -4.02 -27.24
C ILE A 230 -19.45 -4.01 -28.50
N VAL A 231 -18.12 -4.13 -28.35
CA VAL A 231 -17.16 -4.13 -29.46
C VAL A 231 -16.92 -5.54 -30.01
N ASP A 232 -16.68 -6.51 -29.14
CA ASP A 232 -16.18 -7.83 -29.50
C ASP A 232 -17.28 -8.87 -29.75
N ASP A 233 -18.44 -8.77 -29.08
CA ASP A 233 -19.44 -9.83 -29.04
C ASP A 233 -20.65 -9.56 -29.96
N PRO A 234 -20.89 -10.37 -31.01
CA PRO A 234 -22.07 -10.27 -31.86
C PRO A 234 -23.39 -10.66 -31.15
N LEU A 235 -23.35 -11.25 -29.95
CA LEU A 235 -24.52 -11.62 -29.15
C LEU A 235 -25.12 -10.46 -28.33
N VAL A 236 -24.56 -9.24 -28.43
CA VAL A 236 -25.16 -8.07 -27.80
C VAL A 236 -26.50 -7.72 -28.48
N PRO A 237 -27.59 -7.52 -27.71
CA PRO A 237 -28.89 -7.17 -28.27
C PRO A 237 -28.84 -5.93 -29.18
N GLU A 238 -29.64 -5.91 -30.26
CA GLU A 238 -29.62 -4.84 -31.28
C GLU A 238 -29.72 -3.41 -30.70
N TYR A 239 -30.41 -3.23 -29.57
CA TYR A 239 -30.58 -1.93 -28.92
C TYR A 239 -29.33 -1.40 -28.19
N LEU A 240 -28.29 -2.22 -28.03
CA LEU A 240 -26.97 -1.83 -27.50
C LEU A 240 -25.88 -1.84 -28.57
N GLN A 241 -26.18 -2.31 -29.77
CA GLN A 241 -25.26 -2.21 -30.90
C GLN A 241 -25.04 -0.74 -31.26
N ASN A 242 -23.79 -0.36 -31.53
CA ASN A 242 -23.38 1.02 -31.83
C ASN A 242 -23.61 2.05 -30.70
N VAL A 243 -23.80 1.60 -29.46
CA VAL A 243 -23.82 2.50 -28.29
C VAL A 243 -22.39 2.86 -27.91
N LYS A 244 -22.12 4.15 -27.73
CA LYS A 244 -20.86 4.66 -27.17
C LYS A 244 -20.95 4.72 -25.66
N VAL A 245 -20.08 3.99 -24.98
CA VAL A 245 -19.90 4.04 -23.52
C VAL A 245 -18.86 5.10 -23.17
N ILE A 246 -19.26 6.13 -22.43
CA ILE A 246 -18.40 7.25 -22.04
C ILE A 246 -18.37 7.34 -20.51
N SER A 247 -17.16 7.31 -19.94
CA SER A 247 -16.93 7.53 -18.51
C SER A 247 -16.78 9.01 -18.22
N LEU A 248 -17.53 9.54 -17.25
CA LEU A 248 -17.44 10.93 -16.82
C LEU A 248 -16.49 11.07 -15.64
N ASN A 249 -15.41 11.82 -15.82
CA ASN A 249 -14.48 12.15 -14.75
C ASN A 249 -14.92 13.45 -14.05
N ILE A 250 -15.39 13.33 -12.80
CA ILE A 250 -15.84 14.49 -11.99
C ILE A 250 -14.69 15.48 -11.75
N GLY A 251 -13.45 14.99 -11.66
CA GLY A 251 -12.25 15.83 -11.55
C GLY A 251 -12.10 16.80 -12.71
N ASN A 252 -12.32 16.33 -13.95
CA ASN A 252 -12.28 17.17 -15.15
C ASN A 252 -13.43 18.19 -15.17
N LEU A 253 -14.60 17.82 -14.65
CA LEU A 253 -15.73 18.74 -14.54
C LEU A 253 -15.45 19.89 -13.56
N LEU A 254 -14.74 19.63 -12.46
CA LEU A 254 -14.33 20.62 -11.47
C LEU A 254 -13.08 21.42 -11.91
N ALA A 255 -12.22 20.82 -12.74
CA ALA A 255 -10.99 21.45 -13.21
C ALA A 255 -11.31 22.72 -14.02
N GLY A 256 -10.84 23.86 -13.51
CA GLY A 256 -11.03 25.16 -14.15
C GLY A 256 -12.41 25.81 -13.92
N THR A 257 -13.28 25.25 -13.07
CA THR A 257 -14.49 25.95 -12.61
C THR A 257 -14.21 26.66 -11.30
N LYS A 258 -14.29 27.99 -11.27
CA LYS A 258 -14.16 28.79 -10.04
C LYS A 258 -15.50 29.06 -9.39
N TYR A 259 -16.57 29.04 -10.19
CA TYR A 259 -17.92 29.35 -9.74
C TYR A 259 -18.86 28.16 -9.97
N ARG A 260 -19.76 27.92 -9.02
CA ARG A 260 -20.80 26.87 -9.10
C ARG A 260 -21.60 26.91 -10.40
N GLY A 261 -21.89 28.11 -10.92
CA GLY A 261 -22.65 28.28 -12.17
C GLY A 261 -21.92 27.76 -13.41
N GLU A 262 -20.59 27.79 -13.44
CA GLU A 262 -19.79 27.25 -14.55
C GLU A 262 -19.86 25.72 -14.57
N PHE A 263 -19.80 25.09 -13.40
CA PHE A 263 -19.97 23.65 -13.24
C PHE A 263 -21.38 23.19 -13.67
N GLU A 264 -22.42 23.87 -13.21
CA GLU A 264 -23.80 23.59 -13.65
C GLU A 264 -23.98 23.82 -15.16
N GLY A 265 -23.30 24.82 -15.72
CA GLY A 265 -23.23 25.08 -17.16
C GLY A 265 -22.64 23.92 -17.95
N ARG A 266 -21.53 23.34 -17.49
CA ARG A 266 -20.89 22.16 -18.10
C ARG A 266 -21.82 20.94 -18.08
N ILE A 267 -22.47 20.67 -16.95
CA ILE A 267 -23.44 19.56 -16.85
C ILE A 267 -24.62 19.78 -17.81
N LYS A 268 -25.13 21.01 -17.94
CA LYS A 268 -26.19 21.32 -18.92
C LYS A 268 -25.74 21.05 -20.35
N SER A 269 -24.51 21.41 -20.72
CA SER A 269 -23.96 21.14 -22.06
C SER A 269 -23.86 19.64 -22.33
N ILE A 270 -23.36 18.86 -21.36
CA ILE A 270 -23.29 17.39 -21.45
C ILE A 270 -24.68 16.78 -21.64
N LEU A 271 -25.67 17.19 -20.83
CA LEU A 271 -27.04 16.70 -20.96
C LEU A 271 -27.68 17.08 -22.30
N ALA A 272 -27.37 18.26 -22.85
CA ALA A 272 -27.85 18.67 -24.16
C ALA A 272 -27.26 17.82 -25.29
N GLU A 273 -26.02 17.40 -25.16
CA GLU A 273 -25.32 16.54 -26.12
C GLU A 273 -25.84 15.10 -26.09
N VAL A 274 -25.99 14.53 -24.89
CA VAL A 274 -26.60 13.20 -24.70
C VAL A 274 -28.03 13.17 -25.23
N LYS A 275 -28.78 14.27 -25.08
CA LYS A 275 -30.14 14.37 -25.62
C LYS A 275 -30.18 14.35 -27.15
N LYS A 276 -29.17 14.92 -27.82
CA LYS A 276 -29.08 14.90 -29.29
C LYS A 276 -28.71 13.51 -29.81
N SER A 277 -27.86 12.80 -29.07
CA SER A 277 -27.30 11.51 -29.48
C SER A 277 -27.80 10.40 -28.56
N LYS A 278 -28.92 9.77 -28.93
CA LYS A 278 -29.54 8.67 -28.14
C LYS A 278 -28.68 7.40 -28.00
N ASN A 279 -27.53 7.34 -28.68
CA ASN A 279 -26.62 6.20 -28.67
C ASN A 279 -25.49 6.35 -27.62
N ILE A 280 -25.63 7.25 -26.65
CA ILE A 280 -24.60 7.47 -25.61
C ILE A 280 -25.05 6.84 -24.30
N LEU A 281 -24.18 6.04 -23.70
CA LEU A 281 -24.30 5.50 -22.35
C LEU A 281 -23.27 6.17 -21.45
N LEU A 282 -23.74 6.88 -20.43
CA LEU A 282 -22.86 7.55 -19.48
C LEU A 282 -22.54 6.64 -18.29
N VAL A 283 -21.26 6.49 -17.99
CA VAL A 283 -20.76 5.85 -16.78
C VAL A 283 -20.31 6.94 -15.82
N ILE A 284 -20.84 6.94 -14.60
CA ILE A 284 -20.53 7.94 -13.58
C ILE A 284 -20.01 7.17 -12.37
N ASP A 285 -18.71 7.26 -12.13
CA ASP A 285 -18.12 6.79 -10.88
C ASP A 285 -18.49 7.74 -9.74
N GLU A 286 -18.64 7.19 -8.54
CA GLU A 286 -19.06 7.92 -7.34
C GLU A 286 -20.25 8.87 -7.57
N ILE A 287 -21.34 8.36 -8.17
CA ILE A 287 -22.51 9.17 -8.58
C ILE A 287 -23.13 9.97 -7.41
N HIS A 288 -22.91 9.55 -6.17
CA HIS A 288 -23.35 10.27 -4.97
C HIS A 288 -22.67 11.63 -4.80
N THR A 289 -21.49 11.88 -5.39
CA THR A 289 -20.82 13.19 -5.35
C THR A 289 -21.63 14.26 -6.09
N LEU A 290 -22.31 13.90 -7.18
CA LEU A 290 -23.18 14.78 -7.94
C LEU A 290 -24.52 15.06 -7.24
N VAL A 291 -24.95 14.16 -6.34
CA VAL A 291 -26.25 14.20 -5.65
C VAL A 291 -26.14 14.73 -4.22
N GLY A 292 -25.03 14.47 -3.54
CA GLY A 292 -24.88 14.57 -2.09
C GLY A 292 -24.14 15.80 -1.57
N ALA A 293 -23.72 16.69 -2.47
CA ALA A 293 -22.90 17.85 -2.15
C ALA A 293 -23.59 18.96 -1.33
N GLY A 294 -24.91 18.84 -1.09
CA GLY A 294 -25.70 19.87 -0.42
C GLY A 294 -25.67 19.88 1.12
N ALA A 295 -25.06 18.89 1.79
CA ALA A 295 -25.29 18.70 3.23
C ALA A 295 -24.17 19.18 4.19
N ALA A 296 -22.91 19.36 3.78
CA ALA A 296 -21.86 19.79 4.72
C ALA A 296 -20.57 20.39 4.14
N GLY A 297 -20.41 20.54 2.82
CA GLY A 297 -19.15 21.04 2.28
C GLY A 297 -19.19 21.35 0.80
N GLY A 298 -19.53 22.60 0.46
CA GLY A 298 -19.05 23.35 -0.72
C GLY A 298 -19.27 22.83 -2.14
N GLY A 299 -19.71 21.60 -2.37
CA GLY A 299 -19.90 21.05 -3.72
C GLY A 299 -21.24 21.47 -4.34
N ALA A 300 -21.27 21.53 -5.67
CA ALA A 300 -22.44 21.92 -6.44
C ALA A 300 -23.50 20.80 -6.50
N ASP A 301 -24.75 21.10 -6.15
CA ASP A 301 -25.88 20.17 -6.23
C ASP A 301 -26.38 20.03 -7.68
N ALA A 302 -25.86 19.01 -8.38
CA ALA A 302 -26.25 18.68 -9.75
C ALA A 302 -27.50 17.79 -9.82
N ALA A 303 -28.03 17.31 -8.68
CA ALA A 303 -29.17 16.40 -8.65
C ALA A 303 -30.39 17.02 -9.34
N ASN A 304 -30.63 18.31 -9.13
CA ASN A 304 -31.77 19.02 -9.71
C ASN A 304 -31.69 19.14 -11.24
N LEU A 305 -30.50 19.05 -11.83
CA LEU A 305 -30.31 19.03 -13.28
C LEU A 305 -30.49 17.63 -13.88
N LEU A 306 -30.13 16.59 -13.12
CA LEU A 306 -30.22 15.19 -13.55
C LEU A 306 -31.64 14.63 -13.44
N LYS A 307 -32.40 14.99 -12.39
CA LYS A 307 -33.76 14.47 -12.13
C LYS A 307 -34.70 14.59 -13.35
N PRO A 308 -34.79 15.74 -14.05
CA PRO A 308 -35.65 15.86 -15.22
C PRO A 308 -35.21 14.99 -16.40
N ALA A 309 -33.90 14.86 -16.63
CA ALA A 309 -33.35 14.06 -17.72
C ALA A 309 -33.58 12.56 -17.48
N LEU A 310 -33.38 12.11 -16.24
CA LEU A 310 -33.68 10.74 -15.79
C LEU A 310 -35.20 10.46 -15.84
N ALA A 311 -36.03 11.44 -15.50
CA ALA A 311 -37.48 11.26 -15.49
C ALA A 311 -38.09 11.12 -16.88
N ARG A 312 -37.54 11.80 -17.88
CA ARG A 312 -37.96 11.70 -19.29
C ARG A 312 -37.39 10.47 -20.00
N GLY A 313 -36.41 9.80 -19.42
CA GLY A 313 -35.68 8.70 -20.08
C GLY A 313 -34.74 9.19 -21.19
N ASP A 314 -34.43 10.48 -21.22
CA ASP A 314 -33.49 11.09 -22.17
C ASP A 314 -32.03 10.72 -21.83
N LEU A 315 -31.77 10.40 -20.56
CA LEU A 315 -30.46 10.01 -20.04
C LEU A 315 -30.47 8.52 -19.72
N ARG A 316 -29.50 7.79 -20.30
CA ARG A 316 -29.18 6.41 -19.93
C ARG A 316 -27.81 6.41 -19.25
N CYS A 317 -27.76 5.99 -17.99
CA CYS A 317 -26.49 5.95 -17.24
C CYS A 317 -26.32 4.72 -16.35
N ILE A 318 -25.05 4.42 -16.08
CA ILE A 318 -24.58 3.50 -15.05
C ILE A 318 -23.92 4.34 -13.96
N GLY A 319 -24.52 4.39 -12.78
CA GLY A 319 -23.92 5.00 -11.60
C GLY A 319 -23.20 3.97 -10.75
N MET A 320 -22.06 4.31 -10.15
CA MET A 320 -21.38 3.48 -9.16
C MET A 320 -21.37 4.18 -7.81
N THR A 321 -21.68 3.46 -6.74
CA THR A 321 -21.66 4.02 -5.38
C THR A 321 -21.41 2.95 -4.32
N ASP A 322 -21.00 3.35 -3.14
CA ASP A 322 -20.98 2.55 -1.92
C ASP A 322 -22.36 2.42 -1.28
N LEU A 323 -22.52 1.41 -0.42
CA LEU A 323 -23.79 1.12 0.26
C LEU A 323 -24.23 2.28 1.16
N LYS A 324 -23.28 2.90 1.91
CA LYS A 324 -23.58 3.98 2.85
C LYS A 324 -24.08 5.22 2.11
N SER A 325 -23.42 5.64 1.04
CA SER A 325 -23.88 6.80 0.26
C SER A 325 -25.18 6.51 -0.49
N PHE A 326 -25.41 5.27 -0.93
CA PHE A 326 -26.69 4.90 -1.53
C PHE A 326 -27.86 5.11 -0.55
N GLN A 327 -27.74 4.61 0.68
CA GLN A 327 -28.76 4.79 1.73
C GLN A 327 -28.94 6.27 2.09
N LYS A 328 -27.85 7.04 2.15
CA LYS A 328 -27.90 8.46 2.53
C LYS A 328 -28.54 9.34 1.47
N TYR A 329 -28.26 9.12 0.19
CA TYR A 329 -28.61 10.07 -0.88
C TYR A 329 -29.64 9.55 -1.90
N PHE A 330 -29.70 8.24 -2.15
CA PHE A 330 -30.59 7.67 -3.17
C PHE A 330 -31.86 7.08 -2.55
N GLU A 331 -31.77 6.38 -1.42
CA GLU A 331 -32.93 5.76 -0.75
C GLU A 331 -33.86 6.80 -0.11
N LYS A 332 -33.32 7.96 0.30
CA LYS A 332 -34.11 9.07 0.83
C LYS A 332 -34.83 9.89 -0.24
N ASP A 333 -34.40 9.81 -1.51
CA ASP A 333 -34.98 10.61 -2.61
C ASP A 333 -35.83 9.72 -3.55
N ALA A 334 -37.15 9.79 -3.35
CA ALA A 334 -38.13 9.03 -4.12
C ALA A 334 -38.06 9.28 -5.64
N ALA A 335 -37.51 10.42 -6.10
CA ALA A 335 -37.37 10.69 -7.53
C ALA A 335 -36.24 9.87 -8.16
N LEU A 336 -35.11 9.71 -7.46
CA LEU A 336 -33.94 8.97 -7.95
C LEU A 336 -34.13 7.46 -7.79
N GLU A 337 -34.67 7.02 -6.65
CA GLU A 337 -34.99 5.61 -6.38
C GLU A 337 -35.91 5.01 -7.46
N ARG A 338 -36.89 5.79 -7.94
CA ARG A 338 -37.81 5.35 -9.00
C ARG A 338 -37.18 5.26 -10.39
N ARG A 339 -35.94 5.74 -10.58
CA ARG A 339 -35.28 5.82 -11.90
C ARG A 339 -34.05 4.93 -12.01
N PHE A 340 -33.37 4.64 -10.90
CA PHE A 340 -32.27 3.71 -10.84
C PHE A 340 -32.73 2.33 -10.38
N GLN A 341 -32.21 1.29 -11.04
CA GLN A 341 -32.36 -0.08 -10.56
C GLN A 341 -31.05 -0.50 -9.86
N PRO A 342 -31.09 -0.85 -8.57
CA PRO A 342 -29.91 -1.29 -7.85
C PRO A 342 -29.47 -2.70 -8.28
N ILE A 343 -28.17 -2.86 -8.47
CA ILE A 343 -27.47 -4.14 -8.59
C ILE A 343 -26.42 -4.18 -7.47
N LEU A 344 -26.57 -5.14 -6.57
CA LEU A 344 -25.57 -5.39 -5.53
C LEU A 344 -24.39 -6.15 -6.13
N VAL A 345 -23.19 -5.61 -5.97
CA VAL A 345 -21.92 -6.22 -6.35
C VAL A 345 -21.23 -6.70 -5.07
N PRO A 346 -21.31 -8.00 -4.75
CA PRO A 346 -20.65 -8.55 -3.57
C PRO A 346 -19.12 -8.55 -3.76
N PRO A 347 -18.33 -8.56 -2.67
CA PRO A 347 -16.89 -8.82 -2.75
C PRO A 347 -16.63 -10.17 -3.41
N ALA A 348 -15.54 -10.27 -4.18
CA ALA A 348 -15.20 -11.50 -4.87
C ALA A 348 -14.80 -12.60 -3.87
N THR A 349 -15.19 -13.83 -4.15
CA THR A 349 -14.70 -14.99 -3.40
C THR A 349 -13.21 -15.21 -3.67
N ALA A 350 -12.52 -15.97 -2.80
CA ALA A 350 -11.11 -16.30 -3.02
C ALA A 350 -10.90 -17.02 -4.38
N GLU A 351 -11.80 -17.93 -4.75
CA GLU A 351 -11.73 -18.66 -6.02
C GLU A 351 -11.94 -17.73 -7.24
N GLU A 352 -12.94 -16.85 -7.19
CA GLU A 352 -13.16 -15.84 -8.24
C GLU A 352 -11.97 -14.88 -8.35
N SER A 353 -11.37 -14.48 -7.23
CA SER A 353 -10.21 -13.58 -7.20
C SER A 353 -8.98 -14.22 -7.84
N ILE A 354 -8.75 -15.52 -7.62
CA ILE A 354 -7.70 -16.29 -8.29
C ILE A 354 -7.92 -16.28 -9.82
N GLN A 355 -9.16 -16.50 -10.28
CA GLN A 355 -9.50 -16.44 -11.70
C GLN A 355 -9.26 -15.05 -12.29
N ILE A 356 -9.61 -13.98 -11.56
CA ILE A 356 -9.36 -12.59 -11.98
C ILE A 356 -7.86 -12.35 -12.15
N LEU A 357 -7.04 -12.78 -11.19
CA LEU A 357 -5.58 -12.64 -11.28
C LEU A 357 -4.98 -13.45 -12.45
N TYR A 358 -5.50 -14.63 -12.75
CA TYR A 358 -5.09 -15.38 -13.94
C TYR A 358 -5.43 -14.62 -15.24
N GLY A 359 -6.54 -13.90 -15.28
CA GLY A 359 -6.90 -13.03 -16.41
C GLY A 359 -5.99 -11.81 -16.56
N LEU A 360 -5.54 -11.23 -15.45
CA LEU A 360 -4.65 -10.06 -15.43
C LEU A 360 -3.17 -10.41 -15.60
N ARG A 361 -2.78 -11.67 -15.33
CA ARG A 361 -1.39 -12.14 -15.40
C ARG A 361 -0.67 -11.77 -16.70
N PRO A 362 -1.22 -12.00 -17.91
CA PRO A 362 -0.52 -11.64 -19.14
C PRO A 362 -0.25 -10.13 -19.26
N LEU A 363 -1.13 -9.29 -18.73
CA LEU A 363 -0.97 -7.83 -18.76
C LEU A 363 0.15 -7.40 -17.80
N LEU A 364 0.14 -7.93 -16.56
CA LEU A 364 1.16 -7.65 -15.55
C LEU A 364 2.54 -8.16 -15.97
N GLU A 365 2.64 -9.39 -16.49
CA GLU A 365 3.90 -9.97 -16.95
C GLU A 365 4.53 -9.14 -18.09
N ASN A 366 3.71 -8.68 -19.04
CA ASN A 366 4.17 -7.83 -20.13
C ASN A 366 4.61 -6.44 -19.65
N HIS A 367 3.89 -5.86 -18.69
CA HIS A 367 4.18 -4.53 -18.16
C HIS A 367 5.48 -4.50 -17.33
N TYR A 368 5.63 -5.44 -16.39
CA TYR A 368 6.79 -5.49 -15.48
C TYR A 368 7.96 -6.32 -16.00
N ALA A 369 7.78 -7.05 -17.11
CA ALA A 369 8.75 -7.96 -17.70
C ALA A 369 9.28 -9.01 -16.70
N VAL A 370 8.35 -9.62 -15.96
CA VAL A 370 8.53 -10.69 -14.96
C VAL A 370 7.60 -11.87 -15.30
N THR A 371 7.85 -13.06 -14.75
CA THR A 371 6.96 -14.21 -14.87
C THR A 371 6.30 -14.48 -13.53
N ILE A 372 4.98 -14.55 -13.48
CA ILE A 372 4.25 -14.77 -12.24
C ILE A 372 4.06 -16.27 -12.06
N THR A 373 4.38 -16.84 -10.90
CA THR A 373 4.13 -18.27 -10.64
C THR A 373 2.68 -18.51 -10.20
N ASP A 374 2.15 -19.71 -10.45
CA ASP A 374 0.80 -20.07 -9.98
C ASP A 374 0.71 -20.01 -8.44
N GLY A 375 1.79 -20.39 -7.76
CA GLY A 375 1.91 -20.26 -6.31
C GLY A 375 1.75 -18.81 -5.84
N ALA A 376 2.38 -17.85 -6.53
CA ALA A 376 2.27 -16.42 -6.19
C ALA A 376 0.84 -15.89 -6.31
N VAL A 377 0.06 -16.35 -7.29
CA VAL A 377 -1.34 -15.94 -7.47
C VAL A 377 -2.19 -16.42 -6.29
N VAL A 378 -2.10 -17.72 -5.98
CA VAL A 378 -2.88 -18.34 -4.89
C VAL A 378 -2.48 -17.76 -3.54
N GLU A 379 -1.18 -17.57 -3.32
CA GLU A 379 -0.65 -17.06 -2.05
C GLU A 379 -0.99 -15.58 -1.85
N SER A 380 -0.93 -14.75 -2.90
CA SER A 380 -1.39 -13.35 -2.86
C SER A 380 -2.83 -13.23 -2.38
N VAL A 381 -3.74 -14.04 -2.92
CA VAL A 381 -5.16 -14.02 -2.52
C VAL A 381 -5.32 -14.52 -1.08
N ARG A 382 -4.68 -15.64 -0.72
CA ARG A 382 -4.80 -16.23 0.61
C ARG A 382 -4.25 -15.32 1.71
N LEU A 383 -3.09 -14.71 1.48
CA LEU A 383 -2.44 -13.83 2.44
C LEU A 383 -3.17 -12.49 2.54
N SER A 384 -3.56 -11.89 1.41
CA SER A 384 -4.33 -10.64 1.44
C SER A 384 -5.70 -10.82 2.09
N ASP A 385 -6.38 -11.95 1.89
CA ASP A 385 -7.66 -12.21 2.56
C ASP A 385 -7.52 -12.34 4.07
N ARG A 386 -6.43 -12.99 4.53
CA ARG A 386 -6.19 -13.26 5.95
C ARG A 386 -5.62 -12.08 6.72
N TYR A 387 -4.71 -11.32 6.11
CA TYR A 387 -3.89 -10.34 6.82
C TYR A 387 -4.26 -8.88 6.53
N ILE A 388 -4.98 -8.60 5.45
CA ILE A 388 -5.45 -7.25 5.06
C ILE A 388 -6.98 -7.20 5.19
N SER A 389 -7.47 -6.66 6.31
CA SER A 389 -8.91 -6.65 6.67
C SER A 389 -9.64 -5.36 6.27
N ASP A 390 -8.92 -4.27 6.04
CA ASP A 390 -9.48 -2.94 5.73
C ASP A 390 -9.89 -2.78 4.25
N ARG A 391 -9.45 -3.69 3.40
CA ARG A 391 -9.75 -3.75 1.96
C ARG A 391 -10.48 -5.03 1.58
N PHE A 392 -11.17 -4.98 0.44
CA PHE A 392 -11.96 -6.09 -0.08
C PHE A 392 -11.27 -6.76 -1.27
N LEU A 393 -11.59 -8.04 -1.50
CA LEU A 393 -11.20 -8.76 -2.71
C LEU A 393 -12.05 -8.29 -3.91
N PRO A 394 -11.48 -8.21 -5.13
CA PRO A 394 -10.13 -8.69 -5.53
C PRO A 394 -9.01 -7.65 -5.41
N ASP A 395 -9.32 -6.37 -5.21
CA ASP A 395 -8.39 -5.22 -5.24
C ASP A 395 -7.11 -5.43 -4.42
N LYS A 396 -7.26 -5.80 -3.13
CA LYS A 396 -6.10 -6.05 -2.25
C LYS A 396 -5.14 -7.14 -2.73
N ALA A 397 -5.62 -8.12 -3.50
CA ALA A 397 -4.80 -9.19 -4.04
C ALA A 397 -4.10 -8.78 -5.33
N ILE A 398 -4.76 -7.94 -6.14
CA ILE A 398 -4.20 -7.34 -7.36
C ILE A 398 -3.05 -6.41 -6.98
N ASP A 399 -3.30 -5.47 -6.06
CA ASP A 399 -2.27 -4.54 -5.62
C ASP A 399 -1.05 -5.30 -5.04
N ALA A 400 -1.30 -6.38 -4.27
CA ALA A 400 -0.23 -7.13 -3.60
C ALA A 400 0.67 -7.85 -4.61
N ILE A 401 0.08 -8.46 -5.65
CA ILE A 401 0.86 -9.12 -6.71
C ILE A 401 1.53 -8.10 -7.64
N GLU A 402 0.90 -6.96 -7.89
CA GLU A 402 1.44 -5.89 -8.73
C GLU A 402 2.66 -5.23 -8.06
N GLU A 403 2.58 -4.93 -6.77
CA GLU A 403 3.73 -4.44 -6.00
C GLU A 403 4.84 -5.49 -5.91
N ALA A 404 4.51 -6.79 -5.78
CA ALA A 404 5.50 -7.86 -5.83
C ALA A 404 6.20 -7.91 -7.20
N CYS A 405 5.45 -7.77 -8.30
CA CYS A 405 6.00 -7.66 -9.66
C CYS A 405 6.93 -6.45 -9.79
N SER A 406 6.52 -5.30 -9.26
CA SER A 406 7.31 -4.06 -9.25
C SER A 406 8.60 -4.23 -8.45
N ALA A 407 8.54 -4.80 -7.25
CA ALA A 407 9.69 -5.05 -6.39
C ALA A 407 10.71 -5.99 -7.06
N VAL A 408 10.24 -7.07 -7.66
CA VAL A 408 11.06 -8.04 -8.40
C VAL A 408 11.67 -7.39 -9.65
N SER A 409 10.93 -6.53 -10.36
CA SER A 409 11.41 -5.77 -11.51
C SER A 409 12.46 -4.71 -11.11
N LEU A 410 12.34 -4.09 -9.95
CA LEU A 410 13.35 -3.17 -9.40
C LEU A 410 14.64 -3.91 -9.04
N ARG A 411 14.55 -5.10 -8.44
CA ARG A 411 15.73 -5.97 -8.19
C ARG A 411 16.47 -6.31 -9.49
N LYS A 412 15.74 -6.50 -10.60
CA LYS A 412 16.32 -6.72 -11.94
C LYS A 412 17.10 -5.53 -12.49
N ASN A 413 16.66 -4.30 -12.20
CA ASN A 413 17.30 -3.06 -12.68
C ASN A 413 18.51 -2.61 -11.83
N GLY A 414 18.80 -3.30 -10.72
CA GLY A 414 20.02 -3.15 -9.95
C GLY A 414 21.24 -3.78 -10.65
N LYS A 415 22.13 -2.92 -11.17
CA LYS A 415 23.48 -3.20 -11.71
C LYS A 415 23.57 -4.23 -12.86
N SER A 416 23.76 -3.71 -14.09
CA SER A 416 24.42 -4.39 -15.23
C SER A 416 23.66 -5.45 -16.06
N LYS A 417 22.31 -5.48 -16.10
CA LYS A 417 21.54 -6.46 -16.92
C LYS A 417 20.86 -5.93 -18.20
N SER A 418 20.80 -4.61 -18.43
CA SER A 418 19.90 -4.01 -19.44
C SER A 418 20.32 -4.21 -20.91
N SER A 419 21.62 -4.26 -21.26
CA SER A 419 22.02 -4.40 -22.68
C SER A 419 21.86 -5.85 -23.18
N PHE A 420 22.38 -6.82 -22.41
CA PHE A 420 22.32 -8.24 -22.77
C PHE A 420 20.88 -8.78 -22.86
N SER A 421 19.97 -8.33 -21.99
CA SER A 421 18.55 -8.72 -22.05
C SER A 421 17.85 -8.20 -23.30
N LYS A 422 18.17 -6.99 -23.76
CA LYS A 422 17.60 -6.41 -24.98
C LYS A 422 18.11 -7.13 -26.22
N GLU A 423 19.42 -7.38 -26.28
CA GLU A 423 20.06 -8.11 -27.37
C GLU A 423 19.50 -9.53 -27.50
N LEU A 424 19.32 -10.26 -26.39
CA LEU A 424 18.71 -11.60 -26.40
C LEU A 424 17.27 -11.60 -26.90
N THR A 425 16.47 -10.59 -26.52
CA THR A 425 15.07 -10.48 -26.93
C THR A 425 14.96 -10.17 -28.43
N GLU A 426 15.82 -9.29 -28.95
CA GLU A 426 15.90 -9.02 -30.39
C GLU A 426 16.34 -10.25 -31.19
N LEU A 427 17.33 -10.99 -30.71
CA LEU A 427 17.81 -12.22 -31.35
C LEU A 427 16.71 -13.28 -31.45
N ARG A 428 15.93 -13.47 -30.37
CA ARG A 428 14.78 -14.39 -30.37
C ARG A 428 13.67 -13.96 -31.32
N LYS A 429 13.35 -12.65 -31.38
CA LYS A 429 12.37 -12.13 -32.35
C LYS A 429 12.83 -12.34 -33.79
N ARG A 430 14.11 -12.06 -34.09
CA ARG A 430 14.69 -12.28 -35.43
C ARG A 430 14.69 -13.75 -35.81
N LYS A 431 15.02 -14.65 -34.87
CA LYS A 431 14.96 -16.09 -35.08
C LYS A 431 13.53 -16.59 -35.31
N ALA A 432 12.55 -16.13 -34.53
CA ALA A 432 11.15 -16.50 -34.70
C ALA A 432 10.61 -16.03 -36.07
N ASN A 433 10.99 -14.82 -36.50
CA ASN A 433 10.65 -14.33 -37.84
C ASN A 433 11.33 -15.15 -38.94
N ALA A 434 12.62 -15.48 -38.81
CA ALA A 434 13.36 -16.29 -39.79
C ALA A 434 12.79 -17.72 -39.93
N VAL A 435 12.35 -18.33 -38.82
CA VAL A 435 11.63 -19.62 -38.86
C VAL A 435 10.29 -19.48 -39.57
N ARG A 436 9.56 -18.39 -39.34
CA ARG A 436 8.27 -18.12 -40.00
C ARG A 436 8.41 -17.84 -41.50
N THR A 437 9.53 -17.28 -41.94
CA THR A 437 9.84 -17.01 -43.34
C THR A 437 10.62 -18.14 -44.02
N GLU A 438 10.74 -19.31 -43.38
CA GLU A 438 11.44 -20.51 -43.89
C GLU A 438 12.92 -20.29 -44.24
N GLU A 439 13.56 -19.27 -43.68
CA GLU A 439 14.99 -19.02 -43.85
C GLU A 439 15.81 -19.85 -42.85
N TYR A 440 15.95 -21.15 -43.14
CA TYR A 440 16.55 -22.11 -42.20
C TYR A 440 18.03 -21.85 -41.89
N GLU A 441 18.80 -21.29 -42.83
CA GLU A 441 20.22 -20.99 -42.61
C GLU A 441 20.43 -19.81 -41.64
N THR A 442 19.65 -18.74 -41.81
CA THR A 442 19.70 -17.57 -40.92
C THR A 442 19.18 -17.91 -39.53
N ALA A 443 18.11 -18.71 -39.45
CA ALA A 443 17.60 -19.25 -38.18
C ALA A 443 18.63 -20.13 -37.44
N LYS A 444 19.45 -20.88 -38.17
CA LYS A 444 20.53 -21.72 -37.60
C LYS A 444 21.68 -20.85 -37.08
N GLN A 445 22.10 -19.82 -37.82
CA GLN A 445 23.12 -18.85 -37.36
C GLN A 445 22.66 -18.11 -36.10
N LEU A 446 21.44 -17.57 -36.11
CA LEU A 446 20.86 -16.88 -34.95
C LEU A 446 20.70 -17.79 -33.73
N LYS A 447 20.51 -19.11 -33.92
CA LYS A 447 20.49 -20.09 -32.83
C LYS A 447 21.89 -20.30 -32.22
N ILE A 448 22.95 -20.24 -33.03
CA ILE A 448 24.34 -20.31 -32.56
C ILE A 448 24.69 -19.03 -31.78
N ASP A 449 24.31 -17.86 -32.32
CA ASP A 449 24.53 -16.57 -31.67
C ASP A 449 23.76 -16.47 -30.34
N GLU A 450 22.53 -16.98 -30.28
CA GLU A 450 21.75 -17.10 -29.05
C GLU A 450 22.46 -17.97 -28.00
N ALA A 451 23.01 -19.11 -28.41
CA ALA A 451 23.75 -20.02 -27.51
C ALA A 451 25.07 -19.39 -27.02
N ALA A 452 25.78 -18.67 -27.89
CA ALA A 452 27.00 -17.96 -27.54
C ALA A 452 26.70 -16.84 -26.52
N LEU A 453 25.67 -16.02 -26.76
CA LEU A 453 25.28 -14.95 -25.85
C LEU A 453 24.84 -15.51 -24.48
N LEU A 454 24.07 -16.60 -24.45
CA LEU A 454 23.69 -17.29 -23.21
C LEU A 454 24.91 -17.81 -22.43
N SER A 455 25.93 -18.31 -23.13
CA SER A 455 27.17 -18.77 -22.49
C SER A 455 27.98 -17.61 -21.87
N SER A 456 28.08 -16.49 -22.57
CA SER A 456 28.74 -15.27 -22.07
C SER A 456 28.02 -14.71 -20.85
N ILE A 457 26.69 -14.75 -20.86
CA ILE A 457 25.87 -14.30 -19.73
C ILE A 457 26.03 -15.23 -18.51
N LYS A 458 26.08 -16.55 -18.71
CA LYS A 458 26.38 -17.51 -17.63
C LYS A 458 27.77 -17.32 -17.02
N MET A 459 28.79 -17.05 -17.84
CA MET A 459 30.15 -16.77 -17.36
C MET A 459 30.24 -15.48 -16.54
N LEU A 460 29.39 -14.49 -16.80
CA LEU A 460 29.31 -13.23 -16.05
C LEU A 460 28.55 -13.35 -14.72
N GLY A 461 28.08 -14.55 -14.35
CA GLY A 461 27.29 -14.77 -13.12
C GLY A 461 25.94 -14.06 -13.12
N VAL A 462 25.47 -13.64 -14.30
CA VAL A 462 24.17 -12.97 -14.46
C VAL A 462 23.13 -14.06 -14.68
N ASP A 463 22.40 -14.42 -13.61
CA ASP A 463 21.21 -15.25 -13.75
C ASP A 463 20.18 -14.52 -14.63
N MET A 464 19.87 -15.15 -15.77
CA MET A 464 18.91 -14.72 -16.79
C MET A 464 17.61 -15.51 -16.74
N SER A 465 17.37 -16.28 -15.68
CA SER A 465 16.00 -16.72 -15.41
C SER A 465 15.12 -15.48 -15.39
N ALA A 466 13.95 -15.57 -16.03
CA ALA A 466 12.92 -14.57 -15.78
C ALA A 466 12.80 -14.46 -14.26
N SER A 467 12.86 -13.24 -13.72
CA SER A 467 12.65 -13.09 -12.29
C SER A 467 11.23 -13.53 -12.02
N GLU A 468 11.12 -14.73 -11.46
CA GLU A 468 9.86 -15.35 -11.14
C GLU A 468 9.32 -14.68 -9.88
N VAL A 469 8.12 -14.14 -9.97
CA VAL A 469 7.40 -13.67 -8.80
C VAL A 469 6.90 -14.92 -8.09
N THR A 470 7.44 -15.16 -6.91
CA THR A 470 7.09 -16.30 -6.06
C THR A 470 6.07 -15.90 -5.00
N GLY A 471 5.47 -16.88 -4.34
CA GLY A 471 4.60 -16.64 -3.20
C GLY A 471 5.30 -15.93 -2.03
N GLU A 472 6.63 -16.10 -1.89
CA GLU A 472 7.43 -15.38 -0.90
C GLU A 472 7.52 -13.88 -1.18
N ASP A 473 7.56 -13.47 -2.46
CA ASP A 473 7.56 -12.05 -2.82
C ASP A 473 6.19 -11.41 -2.53
N ALA A 474 5.10 -12.13 -2.77
CA ALA A 474 3.76 -11.71 -2.35
C ALA A 474 3.65 -11.60 -0.81
N ALA A 475 4.21 -12.57 -0.08
CA ALA A 475 4.27 -12.53 1.38
C ALA A 475 5.08 -11.34 1.90
N GLN A 476 6.18 -10.96 1.24
CA GLN A 476 6.98 -9.77 1.57
C GLN A 476 6.17 -8.48 1.48
N VAL A 477 5.38 -8.33 0.41
CA VAL A 477 4.54 -7.14 0.21
C VAL A 477 3.41 -7.09 1.24
N VAL A 478 2.67 -8.18 1.40
CA VAL A 478 1.60 -8.25 2.40
C VAL A 478 2.17 -8.03 3.81
N SER A 479 3.39 -8.50 4.07
CA SER A 479 4.13 -8.27 5.31
C SER A 479 4.43 -6.79 5.53
N ALA A 480 4.89 -6.08 4.50
CA ALA A 480 5.18 -4.65 4.56
C ALA A 480 3.91 -3.81 4.83
N TRP A 481 2.79 -4.16 4.19
CA TRP A 481 1.53 -3.43 4.38
C TRP A 481 0.85 -3.72 5.72
N SER A 482 0.83 -4.99 6.13
CA SER A 482 0.18 -5.41 7.36
C SER A 482 1.04 -5.20 8.61
N GLY A 483 2.36 -5.00 8.43
CA GLY A 483 3.35 -4.99 9.50
C GLY A 483 3.65 -6.38 10.08
N VAL A 484 3.10 -7.46 9.49
CA VAL A 484 3.29 -8.84 9.97
C VAL A 484 4.48 -9.45 9.28
N PRO A 485 5.50 -9.98 9.98
CA PRO A 485 6.59 -10.70 9.33
C PRO A 485 6.11 -12.05 8.77
N LEU A 486 5.67 -12.08 7.51
CA LEU A 486 5.15 -13.30 6.84
C LEU A 486 6.25 -14.21 6.27
N ASN A 487 7.43 -13.66 5.97
CA ASN A 487 8.57 -14.41 5.39
C ASN A 487 9.25 -15.39 6.35
N ARG A 488 8.64 -15.63 7.51
CA ARG A 488 9.16 -16.52 8.54
C ARG A 488 8.34 -17.82 8.64
N LEU A 489 7.32 -18.01 7.79
CA LEU A 489 6.33 -19.11 7.87
C LEU A 489 6.78 -20.48 7.32
N THR A 490 8.03 -20.64 6.85
CA THR A 490 8.56 -21.94 6.41
C THR A 490 9.62 -22.45 7.39
N ALA A 491 9.48 -23.72 7.83
CA ALA A 491 10.35 -24.56 8.68
C ALA A 491 10.96 -23.91 9.96
N THR A 492 11.61 -22.75 9.82
CA THR A 492 12.07 -21.83 10.84
C THR A 492 10.99 -21.42 11.85
N GLU A 493 9.72 -21.18 11.48
CA GLU A 493 8.70 -20.82 12.50
C GLU A 493 8.30 -21.97 13.42
N SER A 494 8.26 -23.20 12.90
CA SER A 494 7.98 -24.37 13.73
C SER A 494 9.14 -24.61 14.70
N ALA A 495 10.37 -24.47 14.24
CA ALA A 495 11.57 -24.49 15.08
C ALA A 495 11.58 -23.35 16.10
N ARG A 496 11.23 -22.12 15.69
CA ARG A 496 11.15 -20.96 16.58
C ARG A 496 10.06 -21.13 17.62
N SER A 497 8.90 -21.67 17.23
CA SER A 497 7.77 -21.93 18.13
C SER A 497 8.11 -22.97 19.19
N LEU A 498 8.98 -23.93 18.88
CA LEU A 498 9.53 -24.88 19.87
C LEU A 498 10.44 -24.17 20.87
N LEU A 499 11.23 -23.18 20.43
CA LEU A 499 12.11 -22.37 21.28
C LEU A 499 11.41 -21.24 22.04
N MET A 500 10.10 -21.03 21.80
CA MET A 500 9.32 -19.94 22.40
C MET A 500 9.38 -19.95 23.93
N GLN A 501 9.25 -21.13 24.52
CA GLN A 501 9.25 -21.28 25.97
C GLN A 501 10.60 -20.86 26.57
N ASP A 502 11.71 -21.27 25.95
CA ASP A 502 13.06 -20.96 26.42
C ASP A 502 13.40 -19.47 26.29
N GLU A 503 12.99 -18.82 25.20
CA GLU A 503 13.20 -17.38 25.03
C GLU A 503 12.43 -16.56 26.07
N ILE A 504 11.17 -16.91 26.33
CA ILE A 504 10.34 -16.21 27.33
C ILE A 504 10.92 -16.40 28.74
N HIS A 505 11.42 -17.59 29.05
CA HIS A 505 12.03 -17.91 30.34
C HIS A 505 13.26 -17.08 30.69
N ARG A 506 13.96 -16.52 29.69
CA ARG A 506 15.08 -15.58 29.95
C ARG A 506 14.63 -14.27 30.58
N SER A 507 13.37 -13.89 30.36
CA SER A 507 12.79 -12.63 30.85
C SER A 507 11.78 -12.82 31.99
N VAL A 508 11.12 -13.97 32.05
CA VAL A 508 10.09 -14.28 33.06
C VAL A 508 10.60 -15.38 33.99
N ILE A 509 10.88 -15.00 35.24
CA ILE A 509 11.48 -15.88 36.25
C ILE A 509 10.40 -16.55 37.12
N GLY A 510 10.60 -17.83 37.47
CA GLY A 510 9.82 -18.57 38.47
C GLY A 510 8.44 -19.07 38.02
N GLN A 511 7.91 -18.52 36.93
CA GLN A 511 6.54 -18.79 36.47
C GLN A 511 6.49 -19.87 35.37
N THR A 512 7.20 -20.98 35.54
CA THR A 512 7.35 -22.03 34.51
C THR A 512 6.03 -22.60 34.02
N ASP A 513 5.11 -22.90 34.93
CA ASP A 513 3.80 -23.44 34.55
C ASP A 513 2.95 -22.40 33.82
N ALA A 514 3.06 -21.12 34.19
CA ALA A 514 2.34 -20.04 33.52
C ALA A 514 2.86 -19.81 32.09
N VAL A 515 4.18 -19.78 31.92
CA VAL A 515 4.83 -19.67 30.59
C VAL A 515 4.43 -20.86 29.73
N LYS A 516 4.53 -22.09 30.25
CA LYS A 516 4.16 -23.33 29.54
C LYS A 516 2.68 -23.31 29.11
N ALA A 517 1.77 -22.86 29.97
CA ALA A 517 0.34 -22.76 29.65
C ALA A 517 0.07 -21.74 28.54
N ALA A 518 0.66 -20.54 28.63
CA ALA A 518 0.53 -19.49 27.62
C ALA A 518 1.12 -19.91 26.27
N CYS A 519 2.33 -20.47 26.25
CA CYS A 519 2.97 -20.96 25.03
C CYS A 519 2.16 -22.05 24.34
N LYS A 520 1.63 -23.03 25.10
CA LYS A 520 0.76 -24.08 24.53
C LYS A 520 -0.48 -23.51 23.86
N ALA A 521 -1.14 -22.53 24.47
CA ALA A 521 -2.32 -21.90 23.89
C ALA A 521 -2.00 -21.20 22.56
N ILE A 522 -0.86 -20.50 22.48
CA ILE A 522 -0.42 -19.80 21.27
C ILE A 522 0.04 -20.78 20.18
N GLN A 523 0.76 -21.84 20.54
CA GLN A 523 1.19 -22.89 19.62
C GLN A 523 -0.01 -23.58 18.95
N ARG A 524 -1.09 -23.88 19.69
CA ARG A 524 -2.33 -24.45 19.13
C ARG A 524 -2.89 -23.59 18.00
N ALA A 525 -2.85 -22.27 18.15
CA ALA A 525 -3.33 -21.33 17.13
C ALA A 525 -2.40 -21.28 15.91
N ARG A 526 -1.07 -21.30 16.11
CA ARG A 526 -0.09 -21.24 15.01
C ARG A 526 -0.08 -22.48 14.11
N VAL A 527 -0.35 -23.66 14.67
CA VAL A 527 -0.45 -24.91 13.88
C VAL A 527 -1.77 -24.99 13.10
N GLY A 528 -2.65 -24.00 13.23
CA GLY A 528 -3.92 -23.94 12.48
C GLY A 528 -5.01 -24.87 13.03
N LEU A 529 -4.85 -25.37 14.25
CA LEU A 529 -5.85 -26.22 14.93
C LEU A 529 -6.98 -25.40 15.57
N LYS A 530 -6.92 -24.08 15.47
CA LYS A 530 -7.90 -23.15 16.05
C LYS A 530 -8.81 -22.57 14.97
N ASP A 531 -10.05 -22.24 15.37
CA ASP A 531 -11.00 -21.53 14.52
C ASP A 531 -10.40 -20.19 14.01
N PRO A 532 -10.30 -19.98 12.68
CA PRO A 532 -9.75 -18.76 12.10
C PRO A 532 -10.59 -17.51 12.36
N LYS A 533 -11.82 -17.64 12.90
CA LYS A 533 -12.66 -16.51 13.28
C LYS A 533 -12.33 -15.94 14.64
N ARG A 534 -11.55 -16.63 15.47
CA ARG A 534 -11.26 -16.21 16.85
C ARG A 534 -9.90 -15.50 16.93
N PRO A 535 -9.63 -14.71 17.99
CA PRO A 535 -8.29 -14.13 18.24
C PRO A 535 -7.21 -15.21 18.29
N ILE A 536 -5.92 -14.86 18.18
CA ILE A 536 -4.80 -15.82 18.21
C ILE A 536 -4.88 -16.69 19.47
N ALA A 537 -4.93 -16.07 20.64
CA ALA A 537 -5.31 -16.74 21.88
C ALA A 537 -6.06 -15.78 22.81
N SER A 538 -6.87 -16.34 23.70
CA SER A 538 -7.53 -15.64 24.79
C SER A 538 -7.09 -16.22 26.13
N LEU A 539 -6.31 -15.44 26.88
CA LEU A 539 -5.65 -15.87 28.11
C LEU A 539 -6.14 -15.07 29.30
N MET A 540 -6.43 -15.76 30.41
CA MET A 540 -6.72 -15.13 31.70
C MET A 540 -5.53 -15.33 32.65
N PHE A 541 -4.87 -14.24 33.02
CA PHE A 541 -3.75 -14.20 33.96
C PHE A 541 -4.25 -13.94 35.37
N THR A 542 -4.20 -14.98 36.22
CA THR A 542 -4.67 -14.95 37.60
C THR A 542 -3.50 -15.05 38.58
N GLY A 543 -3.56 -14.33 39.71
CA GLY A 543 -2.49 -14.34 40.70
C GLY A 543 -2.45 -13.09 41.59
N PRO A 544 -1.55 -13.02 42.57
CA PRO A 544 -1.32 -11.80 43.34
C PRO A 544 -0.68 -10.69 42.47
N THR A 545 -0.66 -9.46 42.99
CA THR A 545 0.04 -8.36 42.31
C THR A 545 1.56 -8.53 42.39
N GLY A 546 2.29 -8.05 41.38
CA GLY A 546 3.76 -8.04 41.41
C GLY A 546 4.47 -9.37 41.14
N VAL A 547 3.76 -10.39 40.66
CA VAL A 547 4.31 -11.73 40.33
C VAL A 547 4.72 -11.91 38.86
N GLY A 548 4.53 -10.90 38.01
CA GLY A 548 4.98 -10.93 36.60
C GLY A 548 3.92 -11.13 35.52
N LYS A 549 2.62 -10.92 35.81
CA LYS A 549 1.54 -11.01 34.81
C LYS A 549 1.79 -10.11 33.59
N THR A 550 2.06 -8.82 33.84
CA THR A 550 2.34 -7.84 32.79
C THR A 550 3.69 -8.10 32.11
N GLU A 551 4.66 -8.65 32.84
CA GLU A 551 5.97 -8.98 32.27
C GLU A 551 5.87 -10.14 31.28
N LEU A 552 5.05 -11.16 31.57
CA LEU A 552 4.75 -12.21 30.60
C LEU A 552 4.08 -11.65 29.34
N ALA A 553 3.15 -10.69 29.47
CA ALA A 553 2.55 -10.02 28.32
C ALA A 553 3.61 -9.28 27.48
N LYS A 554 4.56 -8.57 28.10
CA LYS A 554 5.68 -7.91 27.41
C LYS A 554 6.63 -8.88 26.74
N ALA A 555 6.96 -9.99 27.39
CA ALA A 555 7.79 -11.05 26.80
C ALA A 555 7.11 -11.67 25.57
N LEU A 556 5.80 -11.92 25.66
CA LEU A 556 4.99 -12.38 24.53
C LEU A 556 4.94 -11.34 23.40
N ALA A 557 4.85 -10.04 23.73
CA ALA A 557 4.84 -8.97 22.73
C ALA A 557 6.16 -8.93 21.95
N ARG A 558 7.30 -8.95 22.65
CA ARG A 558 8.64 -9.04 22.04
C ARG A 558 8.78 -10.26 21.16
N TYR A 559 8.38 -11.42 21.66
CA TYR A 559 8.53 -12.67 20.90
C TYR A 559 7.64 -12.72 19.66
N MET A 560 6.38 -12.33 19.79
CA MET A 560 5.37 -12.48 18.72
C MET A 560 5.38 -11.34 17.71
N PHE A 561 5.63 -10.10 18.15
CA PHE A 561 5.47 -8.89 17.35
C PHE A 561 6.77 -8.08 17.23
N ASP A 562 7.89 -8.59 17.74
CA ASP A 562 9.21 -7.92 17.70
C ASP A 562 9.21 -6.51 18.33
N SER A 563 8.21 -6.24 19.19
CA SER A 563 7.98 -4.92 19.78
C SER A 563 7.21 -5.05 21.10
N GLU A 564 7.71 -4.39 22.16
CA GLU A 564 6.96 -4.23 23.42
C GLU A 564 5.78 -3.26 23.27
N GLU A 565 5.84 -2.34 22.30
CA GLU A 565 4.82 -1.32 22.04
C GLU A 565 3.59 -1.89 21.32
N ALA A 566 3.64 -3.16 20.91
CA ALA A 566 2.50 -3.88 20.35
C ALA A 566 1.42 -4.21 21.41
N ILE A 567 1.56 -3.75 22.65
CA ILE A 567 0.55 -3.92 23.71
C ILE A 567 -0.41 -2.72 23.72
N ILE A 568 -1.68 -2.99 23.45
CA ILE A 568 -2.80 -2.08 23.69
C ILE A 568 -3.30 -2.37 25.10
N ARG A 569 -2.93 -1.53 26.06
CA ARG A 569 -3.34 -1.68 27.46
C ARG A 569 -4.64 -0.91 27.73
N VAL A 570 -5.60 -1.58 28.35
CA VAL A 570 -6.88 -1.02 28.77
C VAL A 570 -7.10 -1.35 30.24
N ASP A 571 -7.10 -0.33 31.09
CA ASP A 571 -7.35 -0.48 32.53
C ASP A 571 -8.86 -0.55 32.80
N MET A 572 -9.34 -1.67 33.33
CA MET A 572 -10.76 -1.87 33.60
C MET A 572 -11.29 -1.07 34.80
N SER A 573 -10.41 -0.49 35.61
CA SER A 573 -10.80 0.46 36.65
C SER A 573 -11.42 1.74 36.07
N GLU A 574 -11.09 2.11 34.83
CA GLU A 574 -11.72 3.25 34.14
C GLU A 574 -13.15 2.93 33.64
N TYR A 575 -13.51 1.64 33.60
CA TYR A 575 -14.76 1.12 33.02
C TYR A 575 -15.69 0.49 34.06
N MET A 576 -15.61 0.96 35.31
CA MET A 576 -16.49 0.55 36.41
C MET A 576 -17.95 1.00 36.19
N GLU A 577 -18.14 2.14 35.50
CA GLU A 577 -19.45 2.72 35.25
C GLU A 577 -20.00 2.34 33.87
N LYS A 578 -21.33 2.23 33.78
CA LYS A 578 -22.02 1.90 32.53
C LYS A 578 -21.73 2.88 31.38
N HIS A 579 -21.59 4.17 31.68
CA HIS A 579 -21.34 5.20 30.68
C HIS A 579 -19.91 5.20 30.14
N SER A 580 -18.94 4.60 30.85
CA SER A 580 -17.57 4.48 30.36
C SER A 580 -17.45 3.55 29.16
N LEU A 581 -18.42 2.64 28.95
CA LEU A 581 -18.46 1.71 27.82
C LEU A 581 -18.37 2.44 26.47
N SER A 582 -19.00 3.61 26.34
CA SER A 582 -18.98 4.38 25.10
C SER A 582 -17.57 4.89 24.75
N ARG A 583 -16.64 4.98 25.71
CA ARG A 583 -15.25 5.32 25.40
C ARG A 583 -14.51 4.17 24.71
N LEU A 584 -14.88 2.91 24.96
CA LEU A 584 -14.26 1.74 24.30
C LEU A 584 -14.68 1.60 22.84
N ILE A 585 -15.98 1.76 22.57
CA ILE A 585 -16.60 1.47 21.27
C ILE A 585 -17.07 2.72 20.50
N GLY A 586 -17.03 3.90 21.12
CA GLY A 586 -17.53 5.14 20.56
C GLY A 586 -18.89 5.56 21.15
N SER A 587 -19.14 6.86 21.15
CA SER A 587 -20.45 7.41 21.55
C SER A 587 -21.54 7.00 20.55
N PRO A 588 -22.76 6.69 20.98
CA PRO A 588 -23.88 6.42 20.07
C PRO A 588 -24.32 7.69 19.32
N PRO A 589 -25.06 7.56 18.19
CA PRO A 589 -25.56 8.70 17.41
C PRO A 589 -26.30 9.72 18.27
N GLY A 590 -25.91 10.99 18.17
CA GLY A 590 -26.55 12.12 18.88
C GLY A 590 -25.87 12.54 20.20
N TYR A 591 -24.77 11.90 20.60
CA TYR A 591 -23.96 12.27 21.77
C TYR A 591 -22.64 12.95 21.37
N VAL A 592 -22.07 13.77 22.27
CA VAL A 592 -20.76 14.42 22.07
C VAL A 592 -19.68 13.34 21.88
N GLY A 593 -18.82 13.50 20.87
CA GLY A 593 -17.82 12.51 20.49
C GLY A 593 -18.33 11.39 19.58
N TYR A 594 -19.53 11.52 18.99
CA TYR A 594 -20.03 10.56 18.00
C TYR A 594 -19.11 10.39 16.78
N ASP A 595 -18.44 11.46 16.35
CA ASP A 595 -17.51 11.42 15.21
C ASP A 595 -16.14 10.79 15.58
N GLU A 596 -15.83 10.65 16.87
CA GLU A 596 -14.61 10.00 17.37
C GLU A 596 -14.89 8.49 17.55
N GLY A 597 -14.12 7.65 16.87
CA GLY A 597 -14.20 6.19 17.05
C GLY A 597 -13.80 5.78 18.47
N GLY A 598 -14.25 4.60 18.91
CA GLY A 598 -13.91 4.09 20.24
C GLY A 598 -12.40 3.87 20.42
N LEU A 599 -11.91 4.07 21.65
CA LEU A 599 -10.48 3.99 21.98
C LEU A 599 -9.90 2.60 21.69
N LEU A 600 -10.65 1.54 22.02
CA LEU A 600 -10.23 0.16 21.74
C LEU A 600 -10.36 -0.16 20.24
N THR A 601 -11.50 0.19 19.64
CA THR A 601 -11.77 -0.08 18.23
C THR A 601 -10.77 0.60 17.31
N GLU A 602 -10.42 1.87 17.55
CA GLU A 602 -9.44 2.60 16.75
C GLU A 602 -8.00 2.14 17.01
N ALA A 603 -7.64 1.82 18.26
CA ALA A 603 -6.31 1.28 18.58
C ALA A 603 -6.05 -0.05 17.86
N VAL A 604 -7.02 -0.96 17.89
CA VAL A 604 -6.91 -2.27 17.21
C VAL A 604 -7.00 -2.10 15.69
N ARG A 605 -7.82 -1.18 15.18
CA ARG A 605 -7.85 -0.88 13.74
C ARG A 605 -6.51 -0.34 13.22
N ARG A 606 -5.82 0.50 13.98
CA ARG A 606 -4.48 1.02 13.64
C ARG A 606 -3.38 -0.05 13.80
N ARG A 607 -3.53 -0.94 14.78
CA ARG A 607 -2.58 -2.02 15.09
C ARG A 607 -3.33 -3.36 15.27
N PRO A 608 -3.77 -3.99 14.15
CA PRO A 608 -4.54 -5.23 14.20
C PRO A 608 -3.73 -6.43 14.72
N TYR A 609 -2.40 -6.32 14.69
CA TYR A 609 -1.46 -7.27 15.28
C TYR A 609 -0.93 -6.71 16.58
N SER A 610 -1.62 -7.04 17.66
CA SER A 610 -1.32 -6.50 18.98
C SER A 610 -1.74 -7.46 20.08
N ILE A 611 -1.14 -7.26 21.25
CA ILE A 611 -1.68 -7.81 22.49
C ILE A 611 -2.70 -6.81 23.03
N VAL A 612 -3.95 -7.23 23.18
CA VAL A 612 -4.96 -6.44 23.87
C VAL A 612 -4.96 -6.88 25.33
N LEU A 613 -4.40 -6.05 26.20
CA LEU A 613 -4.26 -6.32 27.63
C LEU A 613 -5.36 -5.60 28.41
N PHE A 614 -6.35 -6.35 28.87
CA PHE A 614 -7.38 -5.88 29.80
C PHE A 614 -6.91 -6.10 31.24
N ASP A 615 -6.54 -5.03 31.92
CA ASP A 615 -5.99 -5.09 33.29
C ASP A 615 -7.12 -5.00 34.33
N GLU A 616 -7.04 -5.80 35.41
CA GLU A 616 -7.99 -5.80 36.53
C GLU A 616 -9.46 -6.01 36.14
N ILE A 617 -9.75 -7.03 35.34
CA ILE A 617 -11.09 -7.26 34.78
C ILE A 617 -12.20 -7.47 35.83
N GLU A 618 -11.88 -7.77 37.09
CA GLU A 618 -12.84 -7.81 38.19
C GLU A 618 -13.46 -6.45 38.53
N LYS A 619 -12.85 -5.35 38.10
CA LYS A 619 -13.36 -3.98 38.31
C LYS A 619 -14.33 -3.54 37.22
N ALA A 620 -14.32 -4.20 36.06
CA ALA A 620 -15.16 -3.82 34.92
C ALA A 620 -16.65 -3.92 35.24
N HIS A 621 -17.45 -3.01 34.67
CA HIS A 621 -18.91 -3.12 34.68
C HIS A 621 -19.37 -4.41 33.95
N PRO A 622 -20.44 -5.09 34.42
CA PRO A 622 -20.96 -6.31 33.79
C PRO A 622 -21.29 -6.20 32.29
N ASP A 623 -21.69 -5.03 31.82
CA ASP A 623 -22.02 -4.81 30.39
C ASP A 623 -20.78 -4.91 29.48
N VAL A 624 -19.56 -4.69 29.99
CA VAL A 624 -18.31 -4.82 29.23
C VAL A 624 -18.08 -6.27 28.77
N PHE A 625 -18.54 -7.25 29.55
CA PHE A 625 -18.37 -8.67 29.22
C PHE A 625 -19.12 -9.09 27.95
N ASN A 626 -20.18 -8.38 27.57
CA ASN A 626 -20.86 -8.62 26.29
C ASN A 626 -19.94 -8.25 25.11
N LEU A 627 -19.12 -7.21 25.24
CA LEU A 627 -18.11 -6.88 24.24
C LEU A 627 -17.02 -7.94 24.19
N PHE A 628 -16.58 -8.46 25.35
CA PHE A 628 -15.60 -9.54 25.40
C PHE A 628 -16.12 -10.79 24.71
N LEU A 629 -17.39 -11.17 24.87
CA LEU A 629 -17.97 -12.29 24.14
C LEU A 629 -17.86 -12.11 22.61
N GLN A 630 -18.17 -10.94 22.07
CA GLN A 630 -18.01 -10.66 20.63
C GLN A 630 -16.55 -10.80 20.17
N ILE A 631 -15.60 -10.26 20.94
CA ILE A 631 -14.18 -10.36 20.64
C ILE A 631 -13.71 -11.83 20.71
N LEU A 632 -14.12 -12.57 21.73
CA LEU A 632 -13.64 -13.93 21.99
C LEU A 632 -14.30 -15.01 21.11
N GLU A 633 -15.51 -14.76 20.59
CA GLU A 633 -16.26 -15.68 19.74
C GLU A 633 -16.07 -15.40 18.25
N ASP A 634 -16.31 -14.15 17.84
CA ASP A 634 -16.33 -13.78 16.42
C ASP A 634 -15.04 -13.10 15.97
N GLY A 635 -14.11 -12.85 16.90
CA GLY A 635 -12.87 -12.13 16.64
C GLY A 635 -13.14 -10.75 16.06
N ARG A 636 -14.28 -10.14 16.40
CA ARG A 636 -14.75 -8.90 15.81
C ARG A 636 -15.45 -8.05 16.86
N LEU A 637 -15.32 -6.74 16.72
CA LEU A 637 -16.05 -5.78 17.54
C LEU A 637 -16.63 -4.72 16.63
N THR A 638 -17.93 -4.45 16.75
CA THR A 638 -18.58 -3.38 15.99
C THR A 638 -18.67 -2.13 16.83
N ASP A 639 -18.16 -1.03 16.31
CA ASP A 639 -18.22 0.29 16.95
C ASP A 639 -19.64 0.88 16.91
N SER A 640 -19.83 2.02 17.59
CA SER A 640 -21.14 2.72 17.62
C SER A 640 -21.58 3.28 16.26
N GLN A 641 -20.68 3.34 15.28
CA GLN A 641 -20.95 3.79 13.91
C GLN A 641 -21.23 2.62 12.94
N GLY A 642 -21.23 1.38 13.43
CA GLY A 642 -21.44 0.18 12.62
C GLY A 642 -20.20 -0.25 11.83
N ARG A 643 -19.00 0.24 12.17
CA ARG A 643 -17.73 -0.25 11.61
C ARG A 643 -17.28 -1.46 12.41
N THR A 644 -16.96 -2.55 11.73
CA THR A 644 -16.46 -3.77 12.36
C THR A 644 -14.93 -3.79 12.35
N VAL A 645 -14.33 -3.94 13.53
CA VAL A 645 -12.88 -4.07 13.74
C VAL A 645 -12.52 -5.54 13.94
N ASP A 646 -11.41 -5.96 13.36
CA ASP A 646 -10.92 -7.34 13.39
C ASP A 646 -9.94 -7.57 14.54
N PHE A 647 -10.23 -8.59 15.36
CA PHE A 647 -9.44 -9.05 16.50
C PHE A 647 -8.83 -10.44 16.25
N LYS A 648 -9.05 -11.08 15.10
CA LYS A 648 -8.52 -12.43 14.79
C LYS A 648 -7.01 -12.52 14.93
N ASN A 649 -6.32 -11.43 14.64
CA ASN A 649 -4.87 -11.30 14.68
C ASN A 649 -4.33 -10.73 16.00
N THR A 650 -5.18 -10.62 17.02
CA THR A 650 -4.80 -10.13 18.35
C THR A 650 -4.59 -11.27 19.34
N LEU A 651 -3.71 -11.07 20.31
CA LEU A 651 -3.61 -11.89 21.50
C LEU A 651 -4.36 -11.16 22.64
N VAL A 652 -5.48 -11.73 23.09
CA VAL A 652 -6.28 -11.13 24.15
C VAL A 652 -5.79 -11.65 25.49
N ILE A 653 -5.28 -10.77 26.33
CA ILE A 653 -4.84 -11.08 27.70
C ILE A 653 -5.70 -10.31 28.68
N MET A 654 -6.22 -11.01 29.67
CA MET A 654 -7.00 -10.43 30.76
C MET A 654 -6.26 -10.69 32.06
N THR A 655 -6.04 -9.68 32.90
CA THR A 655 -5.46 -9.89 34.23
C THR A 655 -6.56 -9.83 35.28
N SER A 656 -6.47 -10.70 36.28
CA SER A 656 -7.34 -10.63 37.44
C SER A 656 -6.60 -10.98 38.72
N ASN A 657 -6.91 -10.26 39.80
CA ASN A 657 -6.40 -10.55 41.14
C ASN A 657 -7.33 -11.48 41.95
N ILE A 658 -8.40 -11.98 41.32
CA ILE A 658 -9.27 -13.01 41.90
C ILE A 658 -8.44 -14.25 42.26
N ALA A 659 -8.80 -14.88 43.38
CA ALA A 659 -8.13 -16.05 43.95
C ALA A 659 -6.71 -15.82 44.48
N ALA A 660 -6.22 -14.58 44.56
CA ALA A 660 -4.93 -14.27 45.18
C ALA A 660 -4.80 -14.87 46.60
N GLN A 661 -5.86 -14.78 47.42
CA GLN A 661 -5.87 -15.38 48.77
C GLN A 661 -5.81 -16.91 48.77
N ALA A 662 -6.45 -17.57 47.79
CA ALA A 662 -6.42 -19.03 47.66
C ALA A 662 -5.02 -19.50 47.25
N ILE A 663 -4.36 -18.75 46.35
CA ILE A 663 -2.98 -19.01 45.92
C ILE A 663 -2.00 -18.82 47.10
N THR A 664 -2.16 -17.77 47.91
CA THR A 664 -1.33 -17.52 49.10
C THR A 664 -1.50 -18.57 50.20
N LYS A 665 -2.74 -19.04 50.45
CA LYS A 665 -3.05 -20.05 51.49
C LYS A 665 -2.79 -21.49 51.03
N GLY A 666 -2.96 -21.78 49.74
CA GLY A 666 -2.72 -23.10 49.15
C GLY A 666 -1.25 -23.50 49.11
N GLY A 667 -0.32 -22.53 49.09
CA GLY A 667 1.13 -22.79 49.19
C GLY A 667 1.61 -23.20 50.59
N SER A 668 0.82 -22.94 51.64
CA SER A 668 1.22 -23.08 53.04
C SER A 668 0.50 -24.20 53.81
N THR A 669 -0.40 -24.96 53.16
CA THR A 669 -1.07 -26.10 53.81
C THR A 669 -0.16 -27.33 53.79
N MET A 670 0.65 -27.44 54.85
CA MET A 670 1.49 -28.58 55.21
C MET A 670 0.64 -29.81 55.54
N GLY A 671 0.00 -30.40 54.53
CA GLY A 671 -0.70 -31.68 54.61
C GLY A 671 0.24 -32.83 54.27
N PHE A 672 0.35 -33.82 55.16
CA PHE A 672 1.11 -35.04 54.96
C PHE A 672 0.55 -35.86 53.77
N GLU A 673 1.10 -35.70 52.57
CA GLU A 673 0.88 -36.62 51.45
C GLU A 673 2.17 -37.38 51.11
N PHE A 674 2.14 -38.70 51.29
CA PHE A 674 3.24 -39.61 50.95
C PHE A 674 3.35 -39.79 49.43
N GLY A 675 4.42 -39.28 48.80
CA GLY A 675 4.69 -39.42 47.36
C GLY A 675 6.03 -38.78 46.94
N ALA A 676 6.60 -39.26 45.83
CA ALA A 676 7.88 -38.80 45.27
C ALA A 676 7.89 -37.28 44.93
N PRO A 677 9.03 -36.58 45.06
CA PRO A 677 9.11 -35.11 45.02
C PRO A 677 8.65 -34.46 43.70
N GLU A 678 8.87 -35.10 42.54
CA GLU A 678 8.48 -34.54 41.24
C GLU A 678 6.96 -34.53 41.02
N ASN A 679 6.25 -35.56 41.48
CA ASN A 679 4.78 -35.65 41.36
C ASN A 679 4.04 -34.68 42.30
N ARG A 680 4.69 -34.19 43.38
CA ARG A 680 4.08 -33.26 44.34
C ARG A 680 3.88 -31.86 43.77
N ALA A 681 4.84 -31.34 43.00
CA ALA A 681 4.76 -29.98 42.46
C ALA A 681 3.63 -29.83 41.43
N GLU A 682 3.48 -30.83 40.55
CA GLU A 682 2.45 -30.85 39.52
C GLU A 682 1.05 -31.10 40.11
N ALA A 683 0.94 -32.00 41.10
CA ALA A 683 -0.30 -32.20 41.85
C ALA A 683 -0.74 -30.93 42.62
N ASN A 684 0.21 -30.22 43.23
CA ASN A 684 -0.08 -28.96 43.92
C ASN A 684 -0.54 -27.87 42.93
N TYR A 685 0.06 -27.80 41.73
CA TYR A 685 -0.41 -26.88 40.70
C TYR A 685 -1.87 -27.14 40.29
N GLN A 686 -2.21 -28.40 40.03
CA GLN A 686 -3.56 -28.77 39.61
C GLN A 686 -4.58 -28.42 40.69
N LYS A 687 -4.23 -28.64 41.96
CA LYS A 687 -5.06 -28.25 43.11
C LYS A 687 -5.28 -26.74 43.18
N ILE A 688 -4.22 -25.94 43.04
CA ILE A 688 -4.32 -24.47 43.01
C ILE A 688 -5.13 -24.01 41.80
N LYS A 689 -4.90 -24.59 40.61
CA LYS A 689 -5.64 -24.27 39.39
C LYS A 689 -7.13 -24.54 39.55
N GLN A 690 -7.49 -25.65 40.19
CA GLN A 690 -8.89 -25.98 40.45
C GLN A 690 -9.54 -24.98 41.41
N GLN A 691 -8.86 -24.63 42.51
CA GLN A 691 -9.33 -23.59 43.44
C GLN A 691 -9.52 -22.22 42.77
N VAL A 692 -8.58 -21.83 41.91
CA VAL A 692 -8.68 -20.59 41.13
C VAL A 692 -9.87 -20.65 40.16
N THR A 693 -10.06 -21.79 39.49
CA THR A 693 -11.17 -21.99 38.56
C THR A 693 -12.52 -21.89 39.28
N ASP A 694 -12.65 -22.46 40.48
CA ASP A 694 -13.87 -22.39 41.27
C ASP A 694 -14.14 -20.96 41.77
N ALA A 695 -13.10 -20.23 42.17
CA ALA A 695 -13.21 -18.82 42.52
C ALA A 695 -13.64 -17.94 41.33
N LEU A 696 -13.12 -18.22 40.12
CA LEU A 696 -13.54 -17.52 38.90
C LEU A 696 -15.00 -17.82 38.56
N LYS A 697 -15.47 -19.06 38.70
CA LYS A 697 -16.87 -19.44 38.44
C LYS A 697 -17.86 -18.78 39.40
N ALA A 698 -17.41 -18.39 40.60
CA ALA A 698 -18.24 -17.66 41.55
C ALA A 698 -18.47 -16.19 41.15
N VAL A 699 -17.54 -15.60 40.39
CA VAL A 699 -17.59 -14.18 39.98
C VAL A 699 -18.08 -14.02 38.55
N TYR A 700 -17.64 -14.89 37.64
CA TYR A 700 -17.92 -14.80 36.22
C TYR A 700 -18.88 -15.89 35.74
N ARG A 701 -19.68 -15.53 34.74
CA ARG A 701 -20.60 -16.47 34.10
C ARG A 701 -19.83 -17.55 33.33
N PRO A 702 -20.33 -18.81 33.30
CA PRO A 702 -19.71 -19.90 32.54
C PRO A 702 -19.53 -19.57 31.05
N GLU A 703 -20.46 -18.82 30.47
CA GLU A 703 -20.41 -18.35 29.08
C GLU A 703 -19.08 -17.68 28.75
N PHE A 704 -18.64 -16.73 29.58
CA PHE A 704 -17.38 -16.03 29.39
C PHE A 704 -16.17 -16.94 29.61
N LEU A 705 -16.17 -17.74 30.68
CA LEU A 705 -15.04 -18.62 31.01
C LEU A 705 -14.79 -19.67 29.93
N ASN A 706 -15.85 -20.21 29.33
CA ASN A 706 -15.76 -21.21 28.26
C ASN A 706 -15.22 -20.64 26.93
N ARG A 707 -15.14 -19.30 26.77
CA ARG A 707 -14.53 -18.66 25.61
C ARG A 707 -13.04 -18.36 25.78
N LEU A 708 -12.49 -18.55 26.97
CA LEU A 708 -11.05 -18.44 27.21
C LEU A 708 -10.37 -19.72 26.71
N ASP A 709 -9.24 -19.57 26.01
CA ASP A 709 -8.45 -20.73 25.58
C ASP A 709 -7.67 -21.34 26.74
N GLU A 710 -7.21 -20.52 27.69
CA GLU A 710 -6.46 -20.98 28.86
C GLU A 710 -6.54 -20.00 30.04
N VAL A 711 -6.70 -20.53 31.25
CA VAL A 711 -6.51 -19.80 32.51
C VAL A 711 -5.10 -20.07 33.03
N VAL A 712 -4.28 -19.03 33.03
CA VAL A 712 -2.88 -19.04 33.42
C VAL A 712 -2.77 -18.58 34.88
N VAL A 713 -2.28 -19.47 35.73
CA VAL A 713 -2.16 -19.22 37.18
C VAL A 713 -0.72 -18.88 37.53
N PHE A 714 -0.51 -17.71 38.13
CA PHE A 714 0.77 -17.23 38.62
C PHE A 714 0.90 -17.50 40.11
N ARG A 715 2.06 -18.01 40.53
CA ARG A 715 2.37 -18.29 41.93
C ARG A 715 3.14 -17.14 42.57
N GLN A 716 3.21 -17.13 43.90
CA GLN A 716 4.11 -16.21 44.60
C GLN A 716 5.56 -16.57 44.30
N LEU A 717 6.38 -15.52 44.12
CA LEU A 717 7.81 -15.69 43.87
C LEU A 717 8.54 -16.08 45.17
N VAL A 718 9.45 -17.04 45.07
CA VAL A 718 10.37 -17.38 46.17
C VAL A 718 11.56 -16.43 46.21
N LYS A 719 12.21 -16.31 47.36
CA LYS A 719 13.35 -15.40 47.56
C LYS A 719 14.47 -15.59 46.51
N GLN A 720 14.75 -16.83 46.12
CA GLN A 720 15.73 -17.15 45.09
C GLN A 720 15.35 -16.61 43.70
N GLU A 721 14.06 -16.68 43.35
CA GLU A 721 13.54 -16.12 42.09
C GLU A 721 13.62 -14.59 42.10
N ILE A 722 13.38 -13.98 43.25
CA ILE A 722 13.45 -12.52 43.40
C ILE A 722 14.88 -12.01 43.28
N ARG A 723 15.87 -12.78 43.73
CA ARG A 723 17.29 -12.49 43.48
C ARG A 723 17.59 -12.43 41.98
N LEU A 724 17.13 -13.42 41.22
CA LEU A 724 17.27 -13.40 39.76
C LEU A 724 16.55 -12.20 39.12
N VAL A 725 15.39 -11.79 39.66
CA VAL A 725 14.67 -10.58 39.19
C VAL A 725 15.49 -9.33 39.49
N ALA A 726 16.15 -9.27 40.65
CA ALA A 726 17.06 -8.17 41.00
C ALA A 726 18.22 -8.06 39.99
N ASP A 727 18.82 -9.18 39.61
CA ASP A 727 19.91 -9.20 38.62
C ASP A 727 19.46 -8.65 37.26
N ILE A 728 18.25 -8.97 36.81
CA ILE A 728 17.68 -8.40 35.58
C ILE A 728 17.50 -6.88 35.72
N MET A 729 16.94 -6.40 36.83
CA MET A 729 16.73 -4.97 37.07
C MET A 729 18.06 -4.20 37.16
N LEU A 730 19.07 -4.77 37.82
CA LEU A 730 20.41 -4.19 37.90
C LEU A 730 21.08 -4.09 36.52
N THR A 731 20.77 -5.01 35.60
CA THR A 731 21.27 -4.93 34.21
C THR A 731 20.81 -3.66 33.50
N GLU A 732 19.59 -3.16 33.78
CA GLU A 732 19.12 -1.87 33.26
C GLU A 732 19.89 -0.69 33.87
N VAL A 733 20.25 -0.77 35.15
CA VAL A 733 21.09 0.22 35.83
C VAL A 733 22.50 0.23 35.23
N TYR A 734 23.11 -0.95 35.04
CA TYR A 734 24.42 -1.09 34.41
C TYR A 734 24.46 -0.47 33.02
N ARG A 735 23.43 -0.67 32.20
CA ARG A 735 23.34 -0.05 30.88
C ARG A 735 23.30 1.48 30.99
N ARG A 736 22.44 2.03 31.84
CA ARG A 736 22.33 3.50 32.04
C ARG A 736 23.64 4.12 32.53
N VAL A 737 24.34 3.47 33.46
CA VAL A 737 25.65 3.94 33.95
C VAL A 737 26.72 3.84 32.85
N LYS A 738 26.67 2.80 32.02
CA LYS A 738 27.56 2.64 30.86
C LYS A 738 27.34 3.70 29.79
N ASP A 739 26.11 4.12 29.56
CA ASP A 739 25.78 5.20 28.62
C ASP A 739 26.31 6.56 29.11
N LEU A 740 26.57 6.70 30.42
CA LEU A 740 27.26 7.84 31.04
C LEU A 740 28.80 7.69 31.04
N GLY A 741 29.34 6.69 30.32
CA GLY A 741 30.79 6.45 30.21
C GLY A 741 31.44 5.85 31.46
N MET A 742 30.66 5.33 32.41
CA MET A 742 31.15 4.71 33.65
C MET A 742 30.83 3.21 33.67
N SER A 743 31.40 2.46 34.61
CA SER A 743 30.99 1.07 34.86
C SER A 743 30.58 0.88 36.32
N LEU A 744 29.65 -0.04 36.56
CA LEU A 744 29.12 -0.34 37.88
C LEU A 744 29.19 -1.85 38.13
N ILE A 745 29.75 -2.23 39.27
CA ILE A 745 29.80 -3.60 39.76
C ILE A 745 29.11 -3.64 41.13
N VAL A 746 28.01 -4.37 41.25
CA VAL A 746 27.31 -4.58 42.52
C VAL A 746 27.70 -5.95 43.08
N THR A 747 28.10 -6.00 44.35
CA THR A 747 28.48 -7.26 44.99
C THR A 747 27.27 -8.15 45.27
N ALA A 748 27.52 -9.46 45.42
CA ALA A 748 26.49 -10.40 45.82
C ALA A 748 25.84 -10.03 47.18
N ALA A 749 26.61 -9.47 48.12
CA ALA A 749 26.13 -9.03 49.42
C ALA A 749 25.20 -7.82 49.32
N ALA A 750 25.56 -6.83 48.49
CA ALA A 750 24.69 -5.68 48.21
C ALA A 750 23.39 -6.13 47.51
N THR A 751 23.47 -7.04 46.53
CA THR A 751 22.28 -7.58 45.86
C THR A 751 21.37 -8.34 46.84
N ASP A 752 21.93 -9.16 47.73
CA ASP A 752 21.14 -9.88 48.75
C ASP A 752 20.44 -8.93 49.72
N TYR A 753 21.11 -7.85 50.11
CA TYR A 753 20.51 -6.82 50.96
C TYR A 753 19.36 -6.08 50.25
N LEU A 754 19.54 -5.73 48.97
CA LEU A 754 18.47 -5.13 48.15
C LEU A 754 17.26 -6.07 48.02
N VAL A 755 17.50 -7.38 47.89
CA VAL A 755 16.44 -8.40 47.88
C VAL A 755 15.74 -8.49 49.22
N ASP A 756 16.46 -8.42 50.34
CA ASP A 756 15.89 -8.51 51.69
C ASP A 756 14.94 -7.36 52.00
N ILE A 757 15.32 -6.12 51.64
CA ILE A 757 14.45 -4.94 51.78
C ILE A 757 13.32 -4.96 50.74
N GLY A 758 13.64 -5.42 49.53
CA GLY A 758 12.74 -5.43 48.37
C GLY A 758 11.73 -6.58 48.37
N TYR A 759 11.87 -7.58 49.25
CA TYR A 759 11.01 -8.75 49.28
C TYR A 759 9.80 -8.58 50.19
N ASN A 760 8.61 -8.68 49.59
CA ASN A 760 7.38 -8.85 50.35
C ASN A 760 6.49 -9.94 49.71
N PRO A 761 6.17 -11.04 50.40
CA PRO A 761 5.33 -12.12 49.86
C PRO A 761 3.96 -11.65 49.34
N ALA A 762 3.38 -10.59 49.90
CA ALA A 762 2.08 -10.05 49.50
C ALA A 762 2.14 -9.19 48.23
N TYR A 763 3.26 -8.51 47.99
CA TYR A 763 3.44 -7.55 46.89
C TYR A 763 4.43 -8.00 45.81
N GLY A 764 5.00 -9.20 45.95
CA GLY A 764 5.96 -9.78 45.00
C GLY A 764 7.22 -8.93 44.85
N ALA A 765 7.73 -8.81 43.63
CA ALA A 765 8.92 -8.03 43.30
C ALA A 765 8.65 -6.51 43.14
N ARG A 766 7.43 -6.04 43.38
CA ARG A 766 7.06 -4.62 43.19
C ARG A 766 7.88 -3.65 44.07
N PRO A 767 8.17 -3.96 45.35
CA PRO A 767 9.00 -3.10 46.19
C PRO A 767 10.48 -3.08 45.78
N LEU A 768 10.96 -4.11 45.07
CA LEU A 768 12.38 -4.25 44.68
C LEU A 768 12.88 -3.10 43.81
N ARG A 769 12.06 -2.62 42.86
CA ARG A 769 12.42 -1.44 42.04
C ARG A 769 12.70 -0.22 42.91
N ARG A 770 11.85 -0.01 43.93
CA ARG A 770 12.00 1.11 44.87
C ARG A 770 13.23 0.92 45.75
N ALA A 771 13.53 -0.32 46.16
CA ALA A 771 14.74 -0.62 46.89
C ALA A 771 16.01 -0.30 46.08
N ILE A 772 16.07 -0.75 44.82
CA ILE A 772 17.18 -0.42 43.90
C ILE A 772 17.29 1.09 43.69
N GLN A 773 16.16 1.77 43.47
CA GLN A 773 16.18 3.22 43.29
C GLN A 773 16.73 3.94 44.52
N SER A 774 16.15 3.70 45.70
CA SER A 774 16.50 4.44 46.92
C SER A 774 17.86 4.09 47.51
N TRP A 775 18.31 2.84 47.36
CA TRP A 775 19.53 2.36 48.00
C TRP A 775 20.72 2.22 47.06
N LEU A 776 20.52 2.30 45.74
CA LEU A 776 21.59 2.23 44.75
C LEU A 776 21.58 3.42 43.80
N GLU A 777 20.47 3.71 43.10
CA GLU A 777 20.43 4.78 42.09
C GLU A 777 20.53 6.18 42.70
N ASP A 778 19.79 6.47 43.77
CA ASP A 778 19.80 7.78 44.43
C ASP A 778 21.21 8.12 44.99
N PRO A 779 21.90 7.20 45.72
CA PRO A 779 23.29 7.42 46.13
C PRO A 779 24.27 7.57 44.95
N LEU A 780 24.09 6.78 43.87
CA LEU A 780 24.91 6.92 42.65
C LEU A 780 24.76 8.31 42.04
N ALA A 781 23.52 8.81 41.91
CA ALA A 781 23.24 10.12 41.36
C ALA A 781 23.86 11.24 42.21
N GLU A 782 23.76 11.16 43.54
CA GLU A 782 24.35 12.14 44.45
C GLU A 782 25.89 12.19 44.33
N GLN A 783 26.55 11.03 44.26
CA GLN A 783 28.01 10.93 44.12
C GLN A 783 28.51 11.40 42.74
N ILE A 784 27.75 11.14 41.68
CA ILE A 784 28.05 11.66 40.33
C ILE A 784 27.89 13.19 40.30
N LEU A 785 26.79 13.72 40.85
CA LEU A 785 26.53 15.17 40.87
C LEU A 785 27.50 15.96 41.75
N SER A 786 28.00 15.35 42.83
CA SER A 786 29.02 15.95 43.69
C SER A 786 30.43 15.85 43.11
N GLY A 787 30.61 15.22 41.94
CA GLY A 787 31.88 15.11 41.24
C GLY A 787 32.85 14.05 41.78
N HIS A 788 32.38 13.14 42.64
CA HIS A 788 33.19 12.04 43.17
C HIS A 788 33.47 10.95 42.13
N PHE A 789 32.57 10.78 41.15
CA PHE A 789 32.75 9.87 40.02
C PHE A 789 32.79 10.65 38.70
N ALA A 790 33.86 10.46 37.94
CA ALA A 790 34.06 11.06 36.62
C ALA A 790 33.88 10.02 35.50
N GLU A 791 33.74 10.50 34.26
CA GLU A 791 33.68 9.64 33.07
C GLU A 791 34.92 8.72 33.00
N GLY A 792 34.71 7.42 32.75
CA GLY A 792 35.74 6.38 32.81
C GLY A 792 35.92 5.69 34.17
N SER A 793 35.19 6.11 35.23
CA SER A 793 35.29 5.48 36.55
C SER A 793 34.65 4.08 36.58
N CYS A 794 35.30 3.15 37.28
CA CYS A 794 34.71 1.89 37.71
C CYS A 794 34.16 2.05 39.13
N ILE A 795 32.84 1.99 39.29
CA ILE A 795 32.14 2.14 40.55
C ILE A 795 31.86 0.76 41.13
N PHE A 796 32.29 0.52 42.36
CA PHE A 796 32.05 -0.71 43.10
C PHE A 796 31.03 -0.45 44.21
N ALA A 797 29.91 -1.16 44.17
CA ALA A 797 28.81 -1.03 45.11
C ALA A 797 28.77 -2.26 46.03
N ASP A 798 29.10 -2.07 47.31
CA ASP A 798 29.14 -3.12 48.32
C ASP A 798 28.28 -2.78 49.55
N LEU A 799 28.08 -3.74 50.45
CA LEU A 799 27.34 -3.54 51.68
C LEU A 799 28.16 -2.66 52.64
N GLY A 800 27.61 -1.50 53.01
CA GLY A 800 28.20 -0.55 53.95
C GLY A 800 27.97 -0.92 55.41
N GLU A 801 28.42 -0.04 56.32
CA GLU A 801 28.20 -0.22 57.76
C GLU A 801 26.74 0.07 58.14
N THR A 802 26.27 -0.61 59.19
CA THR A 802 24.91 -0.39 59.71
C THR A 802 24.94 0.75 60.71
N ASN A 803 24.17 1.80 60.43
CA ASN A 803 24.11 2.98 61.30
C ASN A 803 23.45 2.65 62.65
N GLU A 804 23.61 3.51 63.66
CA GLU A 804 23.02 3.35 65.01
C GLU A 804 21.49 3.16 65.05
N LYS A 805 20.80 3.47 63.93
CA LYS A 805 19.36 3.28 63.72
C LYS A 805 18.98 1.91 63.12
N GLY A 806 19.96 1.05 62.85
CA GLY A 806 19.74 -0.28 62.25
C GLY A 806 19.60 -0.29 60.73
N GLU A 807 19.92 0.82 60.05
CA GLU A 807 19.85 0.94 58.59
C GLU A 807 21.25 0.75 57.98
N THR A 808 21.42 -0.28 57.14
CA THR A 808 22.66 -0.56 56.40
C THR A 808 22.63 0.17 55.05
N SER A 809 23.66 0.96 54.72
CA SER A 809 23.74 1.65 53.42
C SER A 809 24.51 0.83 52.39
N VAL A 810 24.33 1.15 51.10
CA VAL A 810 25.22 0.64 50.05
C VAL A 810 26.40 1.60 49.94
N ARG A 811 27.62 1.09 50.14
CA ARG A 811 28.87 1.85 50.01
C ARG A 811 29.32 1.83 48.55
N LEU A 812 29.58 3.01 47.99
CA LEU A 812 30.07 3.19 46.62
C LEU A 812 31.54 3.62 46.65
N GLU A 813 32.41 2.89 45.95
CA GLU A 813 33.84 3.19 45.87
C GLU A 813 34.30 3.28 44.40
N ALA A 814 35.22 4.20 44.11
CA ALA A 814 35.90 4.24 42.83
C ALA A 814 37.07 3.25 42.86
N VAL A 815 37.14 2.37 41.87
CA VAL A 815 38.22 1.39 41.69
C VAL A 815 38.90 1.62 40.34
N GLU A 816 40.20 1.34 40.24
CA GLU A 816 40.89 1.35 38.95
C GLU A 816 40.34 0.24 38.04
N CYS A 817 39.87 0.61 36.85
CA CYS A 817 39.43 -0.34 35.85
C CYS A 817 40.62 -1.18 35.39
N LYS A 818 40.73 -2.44 35.86
CA LYS A 818 41.55 -3.41 35.17
C LYS A 818 40.89 -3.71 33.83
N GLU A 819 41.56 -3.40 32.73
CA GLU A 819 41.21 -3.91 31.42
C GLU A 819 41.24 -5.44 31.47
N ASP A 820 40.07 -6.07 31.57
CA ASP A 820 39.93 -7.50 31.29
C ASP A 820 40.20 -7.69 29.79
N SER A 821 41.43 -8.08 29.49
CA SER A 821 41.75 -8.75 28.23
C SER A 821 40.82 -9.95 28.09
N GLY A 822 39.97 -9.89 27.08
CA GLY A 822 39.02 -10.97 26.78
C GLY A 822 39.78 -12.24 26.43
N GLU A 823 39.48 -13.30 27.20
CA GLU A 823 39.63 -14.75 26.94
C GLU A 823 39.96 -15.43 28.27
N ASP A 824 38.93 -15.89 29.02
CA ASP A 824 38.96 -17.18 29.76
C ASP A 824 37.79 -17.46 30.74
N SER A 825 36.78 -16.59 30.88
CA SER A 825 35.65 -16.88 31.79
C SER A 825 34.47 -17.68 31.18
N LYS A 826 34.59 -18.17 29.94
CA LYS A 826 33.58 -19.05 29.30
C LYS A 826 33.74 -20.55 29.65
N GLY A 827 34.82 -20.94 30.34
CA GLY A 827 35.14 -22.36 30.59
C GLY A 827 34.42 -23.03 31.76
N GLU A 828 34.02 -22.32 32.81
CA GLU A 828 33.59 -22.98 34.07
C GLU A 828 32.09 -22.94 34.40
N LYS A 829 31.26 -22.17 33.67
CA LYS A 829 29.80 -22.16 33.90
C LYS A 829 29.00 -23.19 33.09
N GLN A 830 29.66 -24.06 32.32
CA GLN A 830 29.00 -25.12 31.53
C GLN A 830 28.96 -26.51 32.20
N LYS A 831 29.30 -26.61 33.49
CA LYS A 831 29.10 -27.83 34.29
C LYS A 831 28.21 -27.58 35.52
N ALA A 832 26.97 -27.16 35.28
CA ALA A 832 25.81 -27.41 36.13
C ALA A 832 24.59 -26.72 35.51
N ALA A 833 23.98 -27.36 34.52
CA ALA A 833 22.60 -27.13 34.10
C ALA A 833 22.00 -28.49 33.75
#